data_AF-A0A9E2Q9D6-F1
#
_entry.id   AF-A0A9E2Q9D6-F1
#
_cell.length_a   1.000
_cell.length_b   1.000
_cell.length_c   1.000
_cell.angle_alpha   90.00
_cell.angle_beta   90.00
_cell.angle_gamma   90.00
#
_symmetry.space_group_name_H-M   'P 1'
#
loop_
_entity.id
_entity.type
_entity.pdbx_description
1 polymer ?
#
loop_
_entity_poly.entity_id
_entity_poly.type
_entity_poly.pdbx_seq_one_letter_code
_entity_poly.pdbx_strand_id
1 'polypeptide(L)'
;MATTQLVHEGSLRQSGQTTACVFAHTAGSEFIGEYVFHYLQCLKQIGCTTVFCSSAVQLRPEDLARLQTLCHQVVLGVPPGGVFHAYRAGLGLLQADKDSWDKVVFTHDQLYGPLNDLGPLLRFGDERDLDIWSASDGFASGYYLHSDFLVMRAEALAHPSVREFWDSLPALLPEAGNIEGNRASLRLIEMDACTRFTDGLLRLGAFCSVSDVRRHVAEVLASQLPDRSSIRRRLLDGVNVRQDVRQAYWDLIVETFRYPFIHSDLLRHNPLGVDMDGWDTLVQRQAGYDVDLIGQDLREFHHADTSKQLAWLLDEVETPAGIRLPYFLTQLLTTWPDLEEKLNIGVATEEAVLNSMAFWEHPQRKAMPELDWPAANRFPDVVYEPAPGIVQDSALPITKGALAVWRTRTDIQSFDLNTFLGRQQFTHWRLTLGQLEYRFLALTDRDIAHLHAPCQVFAGRISHLPNLALLSAIFHTTASIVQQLQEGDVAAYEQWWPWKQVELTAMLDGLVKHPPLKRSGFRAGLPRGTRHERGVNVVGLPNGQFGVGEDARTATRALLRAGVDTCVCPAPIGALTTVYKPEWTDDLVSSTPKSRTNLICLPAADTYQLILKGWAPVLAGRYNICAWQWELPVWPKRWVPLLNIPDEIWAQSRYVADMFAKTTDKPVTYMPLSIDKPVFSPRGKAFFGIPDNAYTFLSVFDCNSWIKRKNPMGAVKAFATAFPPGRADVRLVVKIMNSQASIPEYQELLAQVAKDS
;
A
#
# COMPACT_ATOMS: atom_id res chain seq x y z
N MET A 1 33.49 19.31 -10.63
CA MET A 1 33.40 18.08 -11.44
C MET A 1 34.50 17.15 -10.96
N ALA A 2 34.16 16.01 -10.37
CA ALA A 2 35.16 15.03 -9.97
C ALA A 2 35.75 14.41 -11.25
N THR A 3 37.07 14.51 -11.43
CA THR A 3 37.78 13.86 -12.53
C THR A 3 37.92 12.38 -12.20
N THR A 4 37.42 11.49 -13.07
CA THR A 4 37.62 10.04 -12.93
C THR A 4 39.12 9.73 -12.94
N GLN A 5 39.59 8.98 -11.94
CA GLN A 5 41.00 8.70 -11.71
C GLN A 5 41.26 7.20 -11.65
N LEU A 6 42.16 6.71 -12.50
CA LEU A 6 42.75 5.38 -12.37
C LEU A 6 43.76 5.41 -11.23
N VAL A 7 43.48 4.68 -10.14
CA VAL A 7 44.33 4.67 -8.93
C VAL A 7 45.14 3.39 -8.78
N HIS A 8 44.80 2.35 -9.55
CA HIS A 8 45.58 1.13 -9.64
C HIS A 8 45.44 0.49 -11.01
N GLU A 9 46.57 -0.01 -11.52
CA GLU A 9 46.67 -0.90 -12.68
C GLU A 9 47.70 -1.98 -12.33
N GLY A 10 47.23 -3.20 -12.12
CA GLY A 10 48.03 -4.33 -11.67
C GLY A 10 48.31 -5.32 -12.81
N SER A 11 49.45 -6.02 -12.77
CA SER A 11 49.77 -7.10 -13.72
C SER A 11 49.02 -8.41 -13.44
N LEU A 12 47.86 -8.36 -12.78
CA LEU A 12 47.11 -9.50 -12.23
C LEU A 12 46.41 -10.39 -13.26
N ARG A 13 46.55 -10.09 -14.56
CA ARG A 13 45.99 -10.90 -15.64
C ARG A 13 46.77 -12.22 -15.73
N GLN A 14 46.15 -13.32 -15.30
CA GLN A 14 46.73 -14.65 -15.49
C GLN A 14 46.62 -15.06 -16.96
N SER A 15 47.66 -15.73 -17.48
CA SER A 15 47.65 -16.25 -18.87
C SER A 15 46.45 -17.18 -19.07
N GLY A 16 45.62 -16.88 -20.08
CA GLY A 16 44.42 -17.66 -20.42
C GLY A 16 43.10 -17.17 -19.80
N GLN A 17 43.09 -16.12 -18.98
CA GLN A 17 41.84 -15.48 -18.57
C GLN A 17 41.25 -14.64 -19.72
N THR A 18 40.05 -15.02 -20.16
CA THR A 18 39.31 -14.37 -21.25
C THR A 18 37.97 -13.77 -20.81
N THR A 19 37.68 -13.76 -19.50
CA THR A 19 36.47 -13.15 -18.94
C THR A 19 36.84 -11.92 -18.12
N ALA A 20 36.38 -10.74 -18.54
CA ALA A 20 36.50 -9.52 -17.76
C ALA A 20 35.27 -9.30 -16.87
N CYS A 21 35.42 -8.55 -15.78
CA CYS A 21 34.32 -8.12 -14.92
C CYS A 21 34.41 -6.62 -14.64
N VAL A 22 33.32 -5.88 -14.81
CA VAL A 22 33.18 -4.52 -14.32
C VAL A 22 32.34 -4.54 -13.05
N PHE A 23 32.97 -4.26 -11.91
CA PHE A 23 32.33 -4.21 -10.61
C PHE A 23 32.00 -2.76 -10.26
N ALA A 24 30.72 -2.42 -10.18
CA ALA A 24 30.25 -1.10 -9.83
C ALA A 24 30.08 -0.95 -8.32
N HIS A 25 30.75 0.06 -7.75
CA HIS A 25 30.55 0.50 -6.38
C HIS A 25 29.90 1.88 -6.40
N THR A 26 28.63 1.93 -5.97
CA THR A 26 27.76 3.11 -6.11
C THR A 26 27.45 3.79 -4.78
N ALA A 27 27.98 3.26 -3.66
CA ALA A 27 27.83 3.89 -2.37
C ALA A 27 28.48 5.29 -2.35
N GLY A 28 27.72 6.29 -1.87
CA GLY A 28 28.24 7.63 -1.59
C GLY A 28 29.16 7.71 -0.36
N SER A 29 29.57 6.58 0.19
CA SER A 29 30.47 6.46 1.34
C SER A 29 31.88 6.08 0.90
N GLU A 30 32.86 6.42 1.73
CA GLU A 30 34.25 5.94 1.62
C GLU A 30 34.41 4.48 2.09
N PHE A 31 33.30 3.83 2.48
CA PHE A 31 33.26 2.51 3.10
C PHE A 31 32.86 1.44 2.09
N ILE A 32 33.63 0.35 2.05
CA ILE A 32 33.34 -0.86 1.28
C ILE A 32 32.97 -1.99 2.25
N GLY A 33 31.77 -2.54 2.11
CA GLY A 33 31.30 -3.65 2.95
C GLY A 33 32.13 -4.91 2.78
N GLU A 34 32.32 -5.68 3.87
CA GLU A 34 33.11 -6.92 3.86
C GLU A 34 32.58 -7.96 2.86
N TYR A 35 31.26 -8.02 2.66
CA TYR A 35 30.64 -8.87 1.63
C TYR A 35 31.10 -8.54 0.21
N VAL A 36 31.50 -7.30 -0.08
CA VAL A 36 32.04 -6.90 -1.40
C VAL A 36 33.41 -7.54 -1.62
N PHE A 37 34.26 -7.57 -0.60
CA PHE A 37 35.56 -8.25 -0.71
C PHE A 37 35.40 -9.76 -0.88
N HIS A 38 34.46 -10.38 -0.18
CA HIS A 38 34.06 -11.77 -0.42
C HIS A 38 33.62 -11.98 -1.87
N TYR A 39 32.78 -11.08 -2.42
CA TYR A 39 32.33 -11.15 -3.80
C TYR A 39 33.48 -11.05 -4.80
N LEU A 40 34.37 -10.06 -4.64
CA LEU A 40 35.55 -9.90 -5.49
C LEU A 40 36.46 -11.12 -5.44
N GLN A 41 36.61 -11.75 -4.27
CA GLN A 41 37.36 -12.98 -4.12
C GLN A 41 36.72 -14.15 -4.87
N CYS A 42 35.39 -14.30 -4.82
CA CYS A 42 34.66 -15.30 -5.60
C CYS A 42 34.79 -15.07 -7.12
N LEU A 43 34.70 -13.82 -7.58
CA LEU A 43 34.91 -13.45 -8.99
C LEU A 43 36.32 -13.85 -9.47
N LYS A 44 37.34 -13.57 -8.66
CA LYS A 44 38.72 -13.97 -8.95
C LYS A 44 38.87 -15.50 -9.01
N GLN A 45 38.21 -16.24 -8.12
CA GLN A 45 38.24 -17.72 -8.10
C GLN A 45 37.62 -18.35 -9.35
N ILE A 46 36.56 -17.75 -9.90
CA ILE A 46 35.97 -18.21 -11.17
C ILE A 46 36.68 -17.67 -12.42
N GLY A 47 37.84 -17.02 -12.25
CA GLY A 47 38.71 -16.60 -13.34
C GLY A 47 38.37 -15.26 -13.98
N CYS A 48 37.56 -14.41 -13.33
CA CYS A 48 37.28 -13.06 -13.83
C CYS A 48 38.45 -12.11 -13.57
N THR A 49 38.83 -11.33 -14.59
CA THR A 49 39.71 -10.17 -14.43
C THR A 49 38.87 -8.92 -14.13
N THR A 50 38.89 -8.45 -12.88
CA THR A 50 37.96 -7.40 -12.42
C THR A 50 38.52 -5.98 -12.53
N VAL A 51 37.74 -5.08 -13.13
CA VAL A 51 37.87 -3.62 -13.08
C VAL A 51 36.86 -3.09 -12.06
N PHE A 52 37.35 -2.53 -10.96
CA PHE A 52 36.50 -1.97 -9.90
C PHE A 52 36.27 -0.48 -10.16
N CYS A 53 35.00 -0.08 -10.31
CA CYS A 53 34.59 1.29 -10.65
C CYS A 53 33.75 1.89 -9.53
N SER A 54 34.28 2.90 -8.85
CA SER A 54 33.64 3.54 -7.70
C SER A 54 33.25 4.99 -7.97
N SER A 55 32.08 5.40 -7.51
CA SER A 55 31.69 6.82 -7.44
C SER A 55 32.43 7.58 -6.33
N ALA A 56 33.01 6.90 -5.35
CA ALA A 56 33.80 7.53 -4.30
C ALA A 56 35.05 8.18 -4.90
N VAL A 57 35.38 9.40 -4.43
CA VAL A 57 36.60 10.11 -4.84
C VAL A 57 37.83 9.65 -4.08
N GLN A 58 37.63 9.06 -2.90
CA GLN A 58 38.67 8.52 -2.03
C GLN A 58 38.13 7.28 -1.29
N LEU A 59 39.01 6.34 -1.00
CA LEU A 59 38.74 5.15 -0.18
C LEU A 59 39.72 5.11 1.00
N ARG A 60 39.38 4.33 2.03
CA ARG A 60 40.32 4.03 3.11
C ARG A 60 41.57 3.33 2.55
N PRO A 61 42.77 3.66 3.04
CA PRO A 61 44.01 3.04 2.55
C PRO A 61 44.03 1.50 2.65
N GLU A 62 43.44 0.97 3.72
CA GLU A 62 43.27 -0.48 3.93
C GLU A 62 42.39 -1.15 2.87
N ASP A 63 41.25 -0.53 2.54
CA ASP A 63 40.33 -1.03 1.51
C ASP A 63 40.97 -0.95 0.13
N LEU A 64 41.65 0.16 -0.16
CA LEU A 64 42.38 0.31 -1.42
C LEU A 64 43.46 -0.76 -1.56
N ALA A 65 44.25 -1.01 -0.51
CA ALA A 65 45.27 -2.07 -0.53
C ALA A 65 44.66 -3.45 -0.78
N ARG A 66 43.51 -3.76 -0.17
CA ARG A 66 42.77 -5.01 -0.42
C ARG A 66 42.27 -5.09 -1.85
N LEU A 67 41.65 -4.04 -2.37
CA LEU A 67 41.18 -3.97 -3.76
C LEU A 67 42.33 -4.20 -4.76
N GLN A 68 43.51 -3.63 -4.51
CA GLN A 68 44.70 -3.84 -5.35
C GLN A 68 45.17 -5.29 -5.39
N THR A 69 44.83 -6.12 -4.39
CA THR A 69 45.13 -7.56 -4.43
C THR A 69 44.09 -8.39 -5.18
N LEU A 70 42.86 -7.87 -5.32
CA LEU A 70 41.71 -8.59 -5.85
C LEU A 70 41.34 -8.16 -7.28
N CYS A 71 41.58 -6.90 -7.62
CA CYS A 71 41.16 -6.28 -8.88
C CYS A 71 42.36 -5.95 -9.76
N HIS A 72 42.19 -6.12 -11.07
CA HIS A 72 43.19 -5.75 -12.07
C HIS A 72 43.34 -4.23 -12.19
N GLN A 73 42.21 -3.51 -12.16
CA GLN A 73 42.19 -2.05 -12.17
C GLN A 73 41.21 -1.53 -11.12
N VAL A 74 41.53 -0.38 -10.53
CA VAL A 74 40.66 0.33 -9.59
C VAL A 74 40.52 1.78 -10.05
N VAL A 75 39.27 2.21 -10.20
CA VAL A 75 38.89 3.52 -10.75
C VAL A 75 37.99 4.22 -9.74
N LEU A 76 38.36 5.44 -9.39
CA LEU A 76 37.62 6.30 -8.45
C LEU A 76 37.06 7.53 -9.17
N GLY A 77 36.08 8.19 -8.55
CA GLY A 77 35.48 9.41 -9.08
C GLY A 77 34.70 9.19 -10.37
N VAL A 78 34.08 8.02 -10.54
CA VAL A 78 33.11 7.79 -11.62
C VAL A 78 31.89 8.71 -11.37
N PRO A 79 31.31 9.34 -12.41
CA PRO A 79 30.15 10.20 -12.24
C PRO A 79 29.01 9.52 -11.47
N PRO A 80 28.41 10.20 -10.48
CA PRO A 80 27.28 9.64 -9.73
C PRO A 80 26.05 9.55 -10.63
N GLY A 81 25.44 8.37 -10.71
CA GLY A 81 24.18 8.18 -11.44
C GLY A 81 23.77 6.71 -11.63
N GLY A 82 24.03 5.86 -10.63
CA GLY A 82 23.69 4.44 -10.65
C GLY A 82 24.71 3.54 -11.36
N VAL A 83 24.44 2.23 -11.34
CA VAL A 83 25.39 1.18 -11.74
C VAL A 83 25.84 1.28 -13.21
N PHE A 84 24.96 1.73 -14.11
CA PHE A 84 25.26 1.83 -15.54
C PHE A 84 26.34 2.88 -15.88
N HIS A 85 26.52 3.92 -15.07
CA HIS A 85 27.64 4.86 -15.23
C HIS A 85 28.99 4.17 -14.99
N ALA A 86 29.06 3.37 -13.92
CA ALA A 86 30.24 2.58 -13.60
C ALA A 86 30.51 1.50 -14.65
N TYR A 87 29.46 0.86 -15.18
CA TYR A 87 29.59 -0.09 -16.28
C TYR A 87 30.18 0.53 -17.54
N ARG A 88 29.67 1.70 -17.94
CA ARG A 88 30.20 2.43 -19.10
C ARG A 88 31.65 2.85 -18.90
N ALA A 89 32.01 3.33 -17.70
CA ALA A 89 33.38 3.71 -17.37
C ALA A 89 34.34 2.51 -17.44
N GLY A 90 33.99 1.39 -16.81
CA GLY A 90 34.81 0.18 -16.84
C GLY A 90 34.90 -0.44 -18.24
N LEU A 91 33.80 -0.45 -19.00
CA LEU A 91 33.81 -0.92 -20.38
C LEU A 91 34.75 -0.08 -21.25
N GLY A 92 34.79 1.24 -21.05
CA GLY A 92 35.73 2.13 -21.74
C GLY A 92 37.20 1.78 -21.50
N LEU A 93 37.55 1.28 -20.31
CA LEU A 93 38.91 0.81 -20.01
C LEU A 93 39.22 -0.55 -20.65
N LEU A 94 38.24 -1.44 -20.68
CA LEU A 94 38.39 -2.75 -21.33
C LEU A 94 38.50 -2.66 -22.86
N GLN A 95 38.05 -1.57 -23.48
CA GLN A 95 38.11 -1.37 -24.94
C GLN A 95 39.54 -1.41 -25.51
N ALA A 96 40.55 -1.01 -24.74
CA ALA A 96 41.95 -1.03 -25.18
C ALA A 96 42.41 -2.44 -25.55
N ASP A 97 41.90 -3.45 -24.84
CA ASP A 97 42.21 -4.87 -25.03
C ASP A 97 40.96 -5.66 -25.44
N LYS A 98 40.02 -5.07 -26.17
CA LYS A 98 38.72 -5.72 -26.48
C LYS A 98 38.83 -7.13 -27.07
N ASP A 99 39.87 -7.39 -27.86
CA ASP A 99 40.10 -8.69 -28.54
C ASP A 99 40.65 -9.76 -27.57
N SER A 100 40.92 -9.39 -26.32
CA SER A 100 41.36 -10.30 -25.26
C SER A 100 40.22 -10.98 -24.49
N TRP A 101 38.98 -10.52 -24.68
CA TRP A 101 37.84 -10.91 -23.86
C TRP A 101 36.82 -11.66 -24.69
N ASP A 102 36.45 -12.86 -24.27
CA ASP A 102 35.35 -13.64 -24.86
C ASP A 102 34.00 -13.12 -24.36
N LYS A 103 33.97 -12.61 -23.12
CA LYS A 103 32.79 -12.04 -22.48
C LYS A 103 33.15 -11.06 -21.36
N VAL A 104 32.22 -10.16 -21.05
CA VAL A 104 32.30 -9.21 -19.95
C VAL A 104 31.12 -9.41 -19.01
N VAL A 105 31.42 -9.51 -17.71
CA VAL A 105 30.45 -9.53 -16.62
C VAL A 105 30.29 -8.11 -16.06
N PHE A 106 29.07 -7.70 -15.77
CA PHE A 106 28.73 -6.45 -15.11
C PHE A 106 28.00 -6.79 -13.81
N THR A 107 28.50 -6.31 -12.68
CA THR A 107 27.89 -6.57 -11.36
C THR A 107 28.12 -5.40 -10.40
N HIS A 108 27.49 -5.40 -9.23
CA HIS A 108 27.52 -4.25 -8.35
C HIS A 108 27.45 -4.59 -6.86
N ASP A 109 27.76 -3.59 -6.05
CA ASP A 109 27.80 -3.63 -4.58
C ASP A 109 26.42 -3.77 -3.91
N GLN A 110 25.31 -3.60 -4.63
CA GLN A 110 23.97 -3.71 -4.02
C GLN A 110 23.47 -5.16 -3.85
N LEU A 111 24.35 -6.16 -3.99
CA LEU A 111 24.04 -7.58 -3.91
C LEU A 111 24.82 -8.23 -2.77
N TYR A 112 24.11 -8.73 -1.76
CA TYR A 112 24.71 -9.61 -0.76
C TYR A 112 24.93 -10.99 -1.36
N GLY A 113 26.17 -11.46 -1.31
CA GLY A 113 26.58 -12.73 -1.89
C GLY A 113 28.00 -12.63 -2.46
N PRO A 114 28.42 -13.59 -3.29
CA PRO A 114 27.67 -14.76 -3.72
C PRO A 114 27.40 -15.71 -2.55
N LEU A 115 26.16 -16.18 -2.46
CA LEU A 115 25.77 -17.23 -1.52
C LEU A 115 26.32 -18.57 -2.00
N ASN A 116 26.25 -18.86 -3.31
CA ASN A 116 26.68 -20.11 -3.93
C ASN A 116 27.80 -19.88 -4.95
N ASP A 117 28.40 -20.96 -5.46
CA ASP A 117 29.36 -20.90 -6.57
C ASP A 117 28.76 -20.18 -7.79
N LEU A 118 29.50 -19.21 -8.33
CA LEU A 118 29.12 -18.41 -9.50
C LEU A 118 29.44 -19.11 -10.83
N GLY A 119 30.25 -20.17 -10.82
CA GLY A 119 30.64 -20.91 -12.03
C GLY A 119 29.46 -21.32 -12.93
N PRO A 120 28.38 -21.92 -12.38
CA PRO A 120 27.17 -22.24 -13.14
C PRO A 120 26.49 -21.02 -13.77
N LEU A 121 26.41 -19.89 -13.04
CA LEU A 121 25.84 -18.65 -13.57
C LEU A 121 26.69 -18.08 -14.72
N LEU A 122 28.02 -18.16 -14.62
CA LEU A 122 28.92 -17.69 -15.67
C LEU A 122 28.88 -18.56 -16.94
N ARG A 123 28.60 -19.87 -16.84
CA ARG A 123 28.51 -20.77 -18.00
C ARG A 123 27.10 -20.92 -18.56
N PHE A 124 26.08 -20.45 -17.84
CA PHE A 124 24.67 -20.56 -18.21
C PHE A 124 24.37 -20.14 -19.65
N GLY A 125 24.88 -18.99 -20.08
CA GLY A 125 24.70 -18.51 -21.45
C GLY A 125 25.51 -19.27 -22.49
N ASP A 126 26.63 -19.90 -22.11
CA ASP A 126 27.40 -20.79 -23.00
C ASP A 126 26.63 -22.07 -23.30
N GLU A 127 26.05 -22.66 -22.26
CA GLU A 127 25.29 -23.92 -22.38
C GLU A 127 23.97 -23.76 -23.15
N ARG A 128 23.49 -22.52 -23.33
CA ARG A 128 22.21 -22.19 -23.99
C ARG A 128 22.33 -21.31 -25.23
N ASP A 129 23.55 -21.08 -25.72
CA ASP A 129 23.83 -20.24 -26.89
C ASP A 129 23.20 -18.83 -26.80
N LEU A 130 23.34 -18.20 -25.63
CA LEU A 130 22.86 -16.83 -25.37
C LEU A 130 23.96 -15.81 -25.68
N ASP A 131 23.55 -14.67 -26.22
CA ASP A 131 24.42 -13.51 -26.46
C ASP A 131 24.60 -12.68 -25.19
N ILE A 132 23.52 -12.55 -24.42
CA ILE A 132 23.46 -11.77 -23.18
C ILE A 132 22.60 -12.52 -22.15
N TRP A 133 23.05 -12.60 -20.91
CA TRP A 133 22.24 -13.18 -19.83
C TRP A 133 22.49 -12.54 -18.48
N SER A 134 21.59 -12.75 -17.53
CA SER A 134 21.69 -12.22 -16.16
C SER A 134 21.36 -13.28 -15.11
N ALA A 135 21.63 -12.99 -13.84
CA ALA A 135 21.18 -13.83 -12.74
C ALA A 135 19.65 -13.97 -12.69
N SER A 136 18.92 -12.90 -13.04
CA SER A 136 17.46 -12.91 -13.08
C SER A 136 16.88 -11.93 -14.11
N ASP A 137 15.59 -12.09 -14.41
CA ASP A 137 14.80 -11.22 -15.28
C ASP A 137 13.51 -10.73 -14.60
N GLY A 138 12.81 -9.82 -15.27
CA GLY A 138 11.53 -9.28 -14.82
C GLY A 138 10.61 -8.91 -15.97
N PHE A 139 9.32 -8.74 -15.64
CA PHE A 139 8.32 -8.18 -16.54
C PHE A 139 7.55 -7.06 -15.84
N ALA A 140 7.65 -5.84 -16.37
CA ALA A 140 6.85 -4.70 -15.92
C ALA A 140 5.87 -4.27 -17.03
N SER A 141 6.10 -3.12 -17.66
CA SER A 141 5.46 -2.76 -18.94
C SER A 141 6.13 -3.45 -20.14
N GLY A 142 7.27 -4.12 -19.93
CA GLY A 142 8.03 -4.89 -20.90
C GLY A 142 9.00 -5.85 -20.21
N TYR A 143 9.64 -6.71 -21.00
CA TYR A 143 10.67 -7.65 -20.54
C TYR A 143 11.98 -6.92 -20.25
N TYR A 144 12.69 -7.34 -19.21
CA TYR A 144 14.06 -6.88 -18.95
C TYR A 144 14.88 -7.90 -18.17
N LEU A 145 16.20 -7.90 -18.39
CA LEU A 145 17.19 -8.55 -17.55
C LEU A 145 17.57 -7.59 -16.43
N HIS A 146 17.66 -8.07 -15.19
CA HIS A 146 18.23 -7.27 -14.11
C HIS A 146 19.73 -7.05 -14.34
N SER A 147 20.28 -5.93 -13.87
CA SER A 147 21.72 -5.67 -13.88
C SER A 147 22.53 -6.54 -12.91
N ASP A 148 21.87 -7.46 -12.21
CA ASP A 148 22.47 -8.40 -11.27
C ASP A 148 23.30 -9.46 -12.01
N PHE A 149 24.61 -9.25 -12.10
CA PHE A 149 25.51 -10.17 -12.79
C PHE A 149 25.12 -10.34 -14.28
N LEU A 150 25.05 -9.23 -15.00
CA LEU A 150 24.76 -9.19 -16.43
C LEU A 150 26.02 -9.59 -17.22
N VAL A 151 25.93 -10.62 -18.05
CA VAL A 151 27.04 -11.11 -18.88
C VAL A 151 26.74 -10.85 -20.34
N MET A 152 27.71 -10.31 -21.07
CA MET A 152 27.64 -10.06 -22.51
C MET A 152 28.83 -10.69 -23.21
N ARG A 153 28.61 -11.43 -24.30
CA ARG A 153 29.69 -11.90 -25.17
C ARG A 153 30.39 -10.74 -25.89
N ALA A 154 31.63 -10.98 -26.33
CA ALA A 154 32.38 -10.04 -27.14
C ALA A 154 31.62 -9.61 -28.40
N GLU A 155 30.97 -10.56 -29.08
CA GLU A 155 30.17 -10.32 -30.28
C GLU A 155 28.94 -9.46 -29.96
N ALA A 156 28.28 -9.72 -28.82
CA ALA A 156 27.16 -8.92 -28.35
C ALA A 156 27.58 -7.48 -28.04
N LEU A 157 28.72 -7.28 -27.36
CA LEU A 157 29.29 -5.95 -27.09
C LEU A 157 29.66 -5.20 -28.38
N ALA A 158 30.05 -5.92 -29.43
CA ALA A 158 30.33 -5.35 -30.73
C ALA A 158 29.06 -5.05 -31.56
N HIS A 159 27.90 -5.57 -31.15
CA HIS A 159 26.65 -5.42 -31.89
C HIS A 159 26.17 -3.96 -31.93
N PRO A 160 25.67 -3.45 -33.08
CA PRO A 160 25.21 -2.06 -33.21
C PRO A 160 24.20 -1.63 -32.14
N SER A 161 23.19 -2.47 -31.86
CA SER A 161 22.16 -2.15 -30.86
C SER A 161 22.71 -2.03 -29.43
N VAL A 162 23.78 -2.78 -29.10
CA VAL A 162 24.43 -2.71 -27.79
C VAL A 162 25.30 -1.47 -27.71
N ARG A 163 26.04 -1.14 -28.76
CA ARG A 163 26.82 0.12 -28.82
C ARG A 163 25.92 1.34 -28.72
N GLU A 164 24.81 1.37 -29.47
CA GLU A 164 23.85 2.47 -29.45
C GLU A 164 23.26 2.68 -28.04
N PHE A 165 22.96 1.59 -27.33
CA PHE A 165 22.53 1.67 -25.93
C PHE A 165 23.60 2.37 -25.06
N TRP A 166 24.86 1.90 -25.09
CA TRP A 166 25.95 2.51 -24.29
C TRP A 166 26.27 3.96 -24.68
N ASP A 167 26.10 4.31 -25.95
CA ASP A 167 26.32 5.66 -26.47
C ASP A 167 25.18 6.62 -26.09
N SER A 168 23.93 6.13 -26.05
CA SER A 168 22.75 6.89 -25.67
C SER A 168 22.58 7.05 -24.15
N LEU A 169 23.23 6.18 -23.37
CA LEU A 169 23.11 6.12 -21.91
C LEU A 169 23.26 7.50 -21.23
N PRO A 170 24.24 8.37 -21.55
CA PRO A 170 24.37 9.70 -20.93
C PRO A 170 23.14 10.61 -21.09
N ALA A 171 22.33 10.42 -22.14
CA ALA A 171 21.10 11.20 -22.37
C ALA A 171 19.87 10.61 -21.65
N LEU A 172 19.93 9.33 -21.25
CA LEU A 172 18.86 8.61 -20.56
C LEU A 172 18.93 8.77 -19.03
N LEU A 173 20.03 9.33 -18.51
CA LEU A 173 20.31 9.41 -17.09
C LEU A 173 19.97 10.81 -16.55
N PRO A 174 19.20 10.92 -15.45
CA PRO A 174 18.89 12.21 -14.84
C PRO A 174 20.14 12.88 -14.25
N GLU A 175 20.15 14.22 -14.22
CA GLU A 175 21.20 14.98 -13.51
C GLU A 175 21.23 14.62 -12.01
N ALA A 176 22.44 14.53 -11.44
CA ALA A 176 22.69 14.04 -10.09
C ALA A 176 21.90 14.81 -9.01
N GLY A 177 21.16 14.10 -8.15
CA GLY A 177 20.58 14.68 -6.94
C GLY A 177 19.24 14.12 -6.43
N ASN A 178 18.58 13.18 -7.12
CA ASN A 178 17.26 12.67 -6.71
C ASN A 178 17.26 11.15 -6.46
N ILE A 179 17.44 10.74 -5.20
CA ILE A 179 17.65 9.33 -4.80
C ILE A 179 16.37 8.48 -4.97
N GLU A 180 15.19 9.02 -4.66
CA GLU A 180 13.91 8.29 -4.86
C GLU A 180 13.53 8.16 -6.36
N GLY A 181 14.04 9.04 -7.23
CA GLY A 181 13.85 8.96 -8.69
C GLY A 181 14.70 7.87 -9.38
N ASN A 182 15.74 7.36 -8.72
CA ASN A 182 16.72 6.47 -9.35
C ASN A 182 16.22 5.01 -9.52
N ARG A 183 15.35 4.48 -8.65
CA ARG A 183 14.86 3.10 -8.76
C ARG A 183 13.92 2.88 -9.95
N ALA A 184 13.01 3.82 -10.20
CA ALA A 184 12.16 3.81 -11.39
C ALA A 184 12.99 4.02 -12.67
N SER A 185 14.06 4.82 -12.58
CA SER A 185 14.99 5.07 -13.70
C SER A 185 15.81 3.84 -14.07
N LEU A 186 16.34 3.07 -13.10
CA LEU A 186 17.14 1.87 -13.38
C LEU A 186 16.36 0.82 -14.17
N ARG A 187 15.12 0.52 -13.74
CA ARG A 187 14.25 -0.43 -14.44
C ARG A 187 13.94 0.03 -15.87
N LEU A 188 13.72 1.33 -16.07
CA LEU A 188 13.48 1.89 -17.41
C LEU A 188 14.72 1.73 -18.31
N ILE A 189 15.92 1.90 -17.76
CA ILE A 189 17.18 1.67 -18.48
C ILE A 189 17.34 0.18 -18.84
N GLU A 190 17.10 -0.73 -17.90
CA GLU A 190 17.16 -2.18 -18.16
C GLU A 190 16.15 -2.63 -19.23
N MET A 191 14.95 -2.06 -19.21
CA MET A 191 13.91 -2.30 -20.21
C MET A 191 14.26 -1.72 -21.58
N ASP A 192 14.78 -0.50 -21.65
CA ASP A 192 15.24 0.11 -22.91
C ASP A 192 16.37 -0.71 -23.51
N ALA A 193 17.35 -1.13 -22.69
CA ALA A 193 18.44 -2.02 -23.09
C ALA A 193 17.89 -3.31 -23.71
N CYS A 194 17.02 -4.04 -23.01
CA CYS A 194 16.50 -5.32 -23.49
C CYS A 194 15.63 -5.15 -24.74
N THR A 195 14.89 -4.04 -24.86
CA THR A 195 14.12 -3.72 -26.07
C THR A 195 15.05 -3.58 -27.27
N ARG A 196 16.11 -2.75 -27.16
CA ARG A 196 17.12 -2.56 -28.21
C ARG A 196 17.84 -3.85 -28.56
N PHE A 197 18.19 -4.66 -27.56
CA PHE A 197 18.92 -5.91 -27.79
C PHE A 197 18.04 -6.94 -28.51
N THR A 198 16.76 -7.02 -28.15
CA THR A 198 15.78 -7.89 -28.82
C THR A 198 15.48 -7.42 -30.23
N ASP A 199 15.35 -6.11 -30.46
CA ASP A 199 15.20 -5.53 -31.81
C ASP A 199 16.45 -5.78 -32.68
N GLY A 200 17.62 -5.86 -32.05
CA GLY A 200 18.87 -6.32 -32.65
C GLY A 200 18.97 -7.82 -32.86
N LEU A 201 17.92 -8.59 -32.56
CA LEU A 201 17.85 -10.05 -32.66
C LEU A 201 18.87 -10.80 -31.79
N LEU A 202 19.35 -10.19 -30.69
CA LEU A 202 20.23 -10.85 -29.72
C LEU A 202 19.43 -11.79 -28.82
N ARG A 203 20.03 -12.93 -28.48
CA ARG A 203 19.46 -13.97 -27.63
C ARG A 203 19.71 -13.63 -26.16
N LEU A 204 18.63 -13.31 -25.46
CA LEU A 204 18.63 -12.93 -24.05
C LEU A 204 18.18 -14.11 -23.17
N GLY A 205 18.67 -14.20 -21.93
CA GLY A 205 18.13 -15.14 -20.94
C GLY A 205 18.53 -14.86 -19.51
N ALA A 206 17.89 -15.54 -18.56
CA ALA A 206 18.15 -15.38 -17.14
C ALA A 206 18.31 -16.73 -16.44
N PHE A 207 19.29 -16.81 -15.53
CA PHE A 207 19.60 -18.01 -14.76
C PHE A 207 18.43 -18.44 -13.88
N CYS A 208 17.87 -17.49 -13.12
CA CYS A 208 16.61 -17.63 -12.41
C CYS A 208 15.55 -16.80 -13.13
N SER A 209 14.85 -17.41 -14.09
CA SER A 209 13.82 -16.70 -14.85
C SER A 209 12.50 -16.61 -14.06
N VAL A 210 11.84 -15.46 -14.13
CA VAL A 210 10.50 -15.18 -13.62
C VAL A 210 9.46 -16.16 -14.19
N SER A 211 9.71 -16.67 -15.39
CA SER A 211 8.90 -17.73 -16.01
C SER A 211 9.08 -19.08 -15.33
N ASP A 212 10.30 -19.45 -14.95
CA ASP A 212 10.59 -20.70 -14.25
C ASP A 212 10.12 -20.65 -12.80
N VAL A 213 10.34 -19.53 -12.11
CA VAL A 213 9.77 -19.28 -10.77
C VAL A 213 8.26 -19.39 -10.82
N ARG A 214 7.62 -18.75 -11.82
CA ARG A 214 6.17 -18.85 -12.01
C ARG A 214 5.72 -20.30 -12.20
N ARG A 215 6.44 -21.06 -13.04
CA ARG A 215 6.12 -22.46 -13.33
C ARG A 215 6.26 -23.33 -12.09
N HIS A 216 7.30 -23.13 -11.30
CA HIS A 216 7.51 -23.89 -10.07
C HIS A 216 6.42 -23.58 -9.03
N VAL A 217 6.11 -22.30 -8.78
CA VAL A 217 5.01 -21.92 -7.89
C VAL A 217 3.69 -22.51 -8.40
N ALA A 218 3.49 -22.50 -9.72
CA ALA A 218 2.34 -23.13 -10.35
C ALA A 218 2.27 -24.65 -10.09
N GLU A 219 3.37 -25.37 -10.23
CA GLU A 219 3.46 -26.81 -10.00
C GLU A 219 3.24 -27.19 -8.53
N VAL A 220 3.79 -26.41 -7.59
CA VAL A 220 3.57 -26.60 -6.15
C VAL A 220 2.10 -26.37 -5.79
N LEU A 221 1.48 -25.32 -6.32
CA LEU A 221 0.03 -25.07 -6.13
C LEU A 221 -0.82 -26.16 -6.80
N ALA A 222 -0.37 -26.70 -7.92
CA ALA A 222 -1.03 -27.77 -8.65
C ALA A 222 -0.98 -29.11 -7.93
N SER A 223 0.13 -29.44 -7.24
CA SER A 223 0.29 -30.69 -6.50
C SER A 223 -0.51 -30.72 -5.20
N GLN A 224 -0.80 -29.56 -4.63
CA GLN A 224 -1.60 -29.41 -3.41
C GLN A 224 -3.12 -29.33 -3.66
N LEU A 225 -3.58 -29.34 -4.94
CA LEU A 225 -5.00 -29.12 -5.28
C LEU A 225 -5.52 -30.08 -6.39
N PRO A 226 -6.76 -30.61 -6.28
CA PRO A 226 -7.31 -31.54 -7.27
C PRO A 226 -7.47 -30.95 -8.69
N ASP A 227 -7.19 -31.79 -9.70
CA ASP A 227 -6.98 -31.48 -11.13
C ASP A 227 -8.15 -30.79 -11.85
N ARG A 228 -9.38 -30.92 -11.35
CA ARG A 228 -10.59 -30.37 -11.99
C ARG A 228 -11.10 -29.05 -11.39
N SER A 229 -10.39 -28.43 -10.45
CA SER A 229 -10.89 -27.22 -9.80
C SER A 229 -10.55 -25.95 -10.58
N SER A 230 -11.55 -25.09 -10.80
CA SER A 230 -11.34 -23.72 -11.26
C SER A 230 -10.40 -22.95 -10.32
N ILE A 231 -10.35 -23.33 -9.04
CA ILE A 231 -9.46 -22.82 -8.01
C ILE A 231 -7.98 -23.02 -8.38
N ARG A 232 -7.58 -24.21 -8.84
CA ARG A 232 -6.21 -24.47 -9.33
C ARG A 232 -5.87 -23.50 -10.45
N ARG A 233 -6.67 -23.44 -11.52
CA ARG A 233 -6.44 -22.53 -12.66
C ARG A 233 -6.31 -21.05 -12.22
N ARG A 234 -7.12 -20.63 -11.26
CA ARG A 234 -7.15 -19.27 -10.74
C ARG A 234 -6.01 -18.92 -9.76
N LEU A 235 -5.41 -19.91 -9.09
CA LEU A 235 -4.22 -19.73 -8.26
C LEU A 235 -2.95 -19.68 -9.13
N LEU A 236 -2.93 -20.46 -10.23
CA LEU A 236 -1.90 -20.37 -11.28
C LEU A 236 -1.88 -18.99 -11.96
N ASP A 237 -3.07 -18.39 -12.17
CA ASP A 237 -3.22 -17.03 -12.69
C ASP A 237 -2.80 -15.93 -11.69
N GLY A 238 -2.73 -16.26 -10.40
CA GLY A 238 -2.40 -15.34 -9.31
C GLY A 238 -0.90 -15.20 -9.03
N VAL A 239 -0.06 -16.00 -9.68
CA VAL A 239 1.40 -15.86 -9.61
C VAL A 239 1.80 -14.59 -10.34
N ASN A 240 1.99 -13.52 -9.58
CA ASN A 240 2.07 -12.15 -10.08
C ASN A 240 3.47 -11.82 -10.60
N VAL A 241 3.74 -12.19 -11.86
CA VAL A 241 4.99 -11.91 -12.58
C VAL A 241 5.27 -10.42 -12.85
N ARG A 242 4.41 -9.50 -12.39
CA ARG A 242 4.67 -8.05 -12.42
C ARG A 242 5.47 -7.53 -11.23
N GLN A 243 5.65 -8.36 -10.19
CA GLN A 243 6.48 -8.00 -9.05
C GLN A 243 7.89 -8.53 -9.27
N ASP A 244 8.87 -7.77 -8.79
CA ASP A 244 10.27 -8.16 -8.82
C ASP A 244 10.45 -9.44 -7.99
N VAL A 245 10.85 -10.54 -8.66
CA VAL A 245 10.97 -11.86 -8.02
C VAL A 245 12.03 -11.88 -6.93
N ARG A 246 13.05 -11.02 -7.03
CA ARG A 246 14.12 -10.87 -6.04
C ARG A 246 13.61 -10.27 -4.73
N GLN A 247 12.45 -9.62 -4.77
CA GLN A 247 11.81 -9.00 -3.61
C GLN A 247 10.64 -9.85 -3.11
N ALA A 248 9.78 -10.33 -4.02
CA ALA A 248 8.54 -11.02 -3.67
C ALA A 248 8.70 -12.51 -3.35
N TYR A 249 9.74 -13.15 -3.90
CA TYR A 249 9.98 -14.59 -3.82
C TYR A 249 11.44 -14.90 -3.45
N TRP A 250 12.06 -14.01 -2.67
CA TRP A 250 13.50 -14.03 -2.38
C TRP A 250 13.95 -15.34 -1.74
N ASP A 251 13.18 -15.86 -0.80
CA ASP A 251 13.38 -17.09 -0.05
C ASP A 251 13.36 -18.29 -1.00
N LEU A 252 12.31 -18.35 -1.83
CA LEU A 252 12.11 -19.39 -2.83
C LEU A 252 13.24 -19.43 -3.86
N ILE A 253 13.65 -18.28 -4.40
CA ILE A 253 14.70 -18.25 -5.42
C ILE A 253 16.07 -18.61 -4.84
N VAL A 254 16.36 -18.23 -3.60
CA VAL A 254 17.61 -18.62 -2.92
C VAL A 254 17.60 -20.12 -2.59
N GLU A 255 16.50 -20.64 -2.02
CA GLU A 255 16.39 -22.03 -1.59
C GLU A 255 16.27 -23.00 -2.77
N THR A 256 15.33 -22.75 -3.69
CA THR A 256 14.97 -23.70 -4.74
C THR A 256 15.77 -23.49 -6.02
N PHE A 257 15.93 -22.23 -6.44
CA PHE A 257 16.62 -21.90 -7.70
C PHE A 257 18.11 -21.63 -7.51
N ARG A 258 18.60 -21.72 -6.26
CA ARG A 258 20.00 -21.47 -5.89
C ARG A 258 20.48 -20.09 -6.38
N TYR A 259 19.58 -19.12 -6.43
CA TYR A 259 19.88 -17.75 -6.80
C TYR A 259 21.00 -17.23 -5.89
N PRO A 260 22.12 -16.73 -6.43
CA PRO A 260 23.34 -16.54 -5.65
C PRO A 260 23.37 -15.23 -4.85
N PHE A 261 22.32 -14.42 -4.86
CA PHE A 261 22.33 -13.10 -4.25
C PHE A 261 21.08 -12.82 -3.40
N ILE A 262 21.22 -11.94 -2.41
CA ILE A 262 20.11 -11.20 -1.81
C ILE A 262 20.31 -9.73 -2.14
N HIS A 263 19.32 -9.11 -2.77
CA HIS A 263 19.43 -7.69 -3.09
C HIS A 263 19.40 -6.84 -1.80
N SER A 264 20.35 -5.92 -1.65
CA SER A 264 20.54 -5.15 -0.40
C SER A 264 19.29 -4.37 0.03
N ASP A 265 18.55 -3.79 -0.92
CA ASP A 265 17.26 -3.13 -0.64
C ASP A 265 16.24 -4.02 0.09
N LEU A 266 16.27 -5.34 -0.12
CA LEU A 266 15.35 -6.24 0.56
C LEU A 266 15.60 -6.23 2.08
N LEU A 267 16.86 -6.38 2.51
CA LEU A 267 17.22 -6.41 3.94
C LEU A 267 17.32 -5.00 4.55
N ARG A 268 17.70 -3.98 3.78
CA ARG A 268 17.82 -2.59 4.27
C ARG A 268 16.48 -1.87 4.37
N HIS A 269 15.56 -2.13 3.44
CA HIS A 269 14.32 -1.35 3.29
C HIS A 269 13.03 -2.19 3.25
N ASN A 270 13.09 -3.48 2.91
CA ASN A 270 11.95 -4.38 2.73
C ASN A 270 10.73 -3.72 2.04
N PRO A 271 10.87 -3.26 0.78
CA PRO A 271 9.87 -2.40 0.13
C PRO A 271 8.51 -3.06 -0.09
N LEU A 272 8.45 -4.39 -0.10
CA LEU A 272 7.21 -5.16 -0.25
C LEU A 272 6.64 -5.64 1.09
N GLY A 273 7.34 -5.42 2.21
CA GLY A 273 6.93 -5.89 3.52
C GLY A 273 6.76 -7.40 3.57
N VAL A 274 7.63 -8.15 2.88
CA VAL A 274 7.64 -9.62 2.92
C VAL A 274 8.21 -10.09 4.24
N ASP A 275 7.86 -11.31 4.63
CA ASP A 275 8.43 -11.93 5.83
C ASP A 275 9.94 -12.12 5.64
N MET A 276 10.71 -11.64 6.61
CA MET A 276 12.17 -11.74 6.66
C MET A 276 12.62 -12.50 7.90
N ASP A 277 11.71 -13.03 8.72
CA ASP A 277 12.10 -13.79 9.92
C ASP A 277 12.90 -15.04 9.51
N GLY A 278 14.07 -15.22 10.12
CA GLY A 278 14.96 -16.35 9.84
C GLY A 278 15.75 -16.27 8.53
N TRP A 279 15.87 -15.09 7.91
CA TRP A 279 16.68 -14.90 6.69
C TRP A 279 18.14 -15.36 6.85
N ASP A 280 18.72 -15.09 8.01
CA ASP A 280 20.08 -15.47 8.40
C ASP A 280 20.22 -16.99 8.44
N THR A 281 19.25 -17.66 9.05
CA THR A 281 19.19 -19.11 9.17
C THR A 281 19.06 -19.77 7.79
N LEU A 282 18.25 -19.19 6.90
CA LEU A 282 18.12 -19.67 5.52
C LEU A 282 19.45 -19.54 4.76
N VAL A 283 20.08 -18.37 4.82
CA VAL A 283 21.37 -18.10 4.15
C VAL A 283 22.47 -19.02 4.66
N GLN A 284 22.55 -19.20 5.98
CA GLN A 284 23.55 -20.07 6.60
C GLN A 284 23.32 -21.54 6.22
N ARG A 285 22.07 -22.03 6.23
CA ARG A 285 21.75 -23.42 5.83
C ARG A 285 22.05 -23.71 4.37
N GLN A 286 21.72 -22.78 3.47
CA GLN A 286 21.75 -23.07 2.03
C GLN A 286 23.17 -23.15 1.46
N ALA A 287 24.11 -22.41 2.04
CA ALA A 287 25.41 -22.23 1.40
C ALA A 287 26.61 -22.06 2.33
N GLY A 288 26.44 -22.08 3.65
CA GLY A 288 27.54 -21.83 4.60
C GLY A 288 28.13 -20.42 4.48
N TYR A 289 27.36 -19.50 3.89
CA TYR A 289 27.72 -18.09 3.77
C TYR A 289 27.81 -17.46 5.16
N ASP A 290 28.86 -16.67 5.40
CA ASP A 290 29.04 -15.97 6.67
C ASP A 290 28.08 -14.79 6.76
N VAL A 291 26.97 -15.01 7.48
CA VAL A 291 25.91 -14.01 7.68
C VAL A 291 26.41 -12.77 8.42
N ASP A 292 27.53 -12.85 9.14
CA ASP A 292 28.12 -11.68 9.80
C ASP A 292 28.62 -10.63 8.80
N LEU A 293 28.97 -11.02 7.57
CA LEU A 293 29.34 -10.09 6.49
C LEU A 293 28.17 -9.17 6.11
N ILE A 294 26.95 -9.73 6.09
CA ILE A 294 25.71 -8.96 5.87
C ILE A 294 25.36 -8.20 7.15
N GLY A 295 25.44 -8.85 8.31
CA GLY A 295 25.14 -8.25 9.60
C GLY A 295 25.99 -7.01 9.89
N GLN A 296 27.27 -7.00 9.52
CA GLN A 296 28.14 -5.85 9.66
C GLN A 296 27.69 -4.68 8.78
N ASP A 297 27.44 -4.93 7.50
CA ASP A 297 26.95 -3.89 6.59
C ASP A 297 25.59 -3.34 7.04
N LEU A 298 24.68 -4.19 7.52
CA LEU A 298 23.40 -3.73 8.08
C LEU A 298 23.61 -2.87 9.33
N ARG A 299 24.50 -3.25 10.25
CA ARG A 299 24.86 -2.43 11.41
C ARG A 299 25.42 -1.09 10.97
N GLU A 300 26.35 -1.07 10.01
CA GLU A 300 26.99 0.16 9.53
C GLU A 300 26.04 1.06 8.73
N PHE A 301 25.20 0.49 7.87
CA PHE A 301 24.10 1.19 7.21
C PHE A 301 23.20 1.88 8.25
N HIS A 302 22.85 1.15 9.32
CA HIS A 302 22.10 1.66 10.44
C HIS A 302 22.88 2.63 11.35
N HIS A 303 24.22 2.64 11.33
CA HIS A 303 25.06 3.58 12.10
C HIS A 303 25.33 4.89 11.33
N ALA A 304 25.48 4.82 9.99
CA ALA A 304 25.65 5.98 9.12
C ALA A 304 24.33 6.76 8.92
N ASP A 305 23.20 6.07 9.05
CA ASP A 305 21.91 6.68 9.32
C ASP A 305 21.92 7.25 10.75
N THR A 306 22.15 8.56 10.86
CA THR A 306 22.32 9.28 12.15
C THR A 306 21.07 9.27 13.05
N SER A 307 20.03 8.55 12.65
CA SER A 307 18.84 8.22 13.44
C SER A 307 19.09 7.25 14.61
N LYS A 308 20.24 6.53 14.67
CA LYS A 308 20.49 5.49 15.69
C LYS A 308 21.41 5.82 16.88
N GLN A 309 21.73 7.09 17.15
CA GLN A 309 22.26 7.48 18.47
C GLN A 309 21.20 7.54 19.59
N LEU A 310 20.00 7.02 19.32
CA LEU A 310 18.83 7.11 20.20
C LEU A 310 18.41 5.77 20.82
N ALA A 311 19.24 4.72 20.81
CA ALA A 311 18.87 3.44 21.43
C ALA A 311 18.44 3.58 22.90
N TRP A 312 19.09 4.50 23.64
CA TRP A 312 18.75 4.86 25.02
C TRP A 312 17.36 5.49 25.18
N LEU A 313 16.77 6.07 24.11
CA LEU A 313 15.38 6.54 24.14
C LEU A 313 14.39 5.39 24.41
N LEU A 314 14.74 4.17 24.00
CA LEU A 314 13.91 2.99 24.17
C LEU A 314 14.09 2.29 25.53
N ASP A 315 15.01 2.77 26.37
CA ASP A 315 15.21 2.22 27.71
C ASP A 315 13.97 2.47 28.57
N GLU A 316 13.53 1.44 29.28
CA GLU A 316 12.34 1.52 30.12
C GLU A 316 12.60 2.26 31.42
N VAL A 317 11.88 3.37 31.63
CA VAL A 317 11.85 4.10 32.89
C VAL A 317 10.48 3.97 33.55
N GLU A 318 10.46 4.03 34.87
CA GLU A 318 9.24 3.94 35.66
C GLU A 318 8.53 5.31 35.71
N THR A 319 7.25 5.33 35.34
CA THR A 319 6.40 6.52 35.48
C THR A 319 5.94 6.71 36.94
N PRO A 320 5.48 7.92 37.35
CA PRO A 320 4.87 8.11 38.67
C PRO A 320 3.67 7.19 38.97
N ALA A 321 3.03 6.65 37.93
CA ALA A 321 1.97 5.65 38.05
C ALA A 321 2.47 4.21 38.26
N GLY A 322 3.80 3.98 38.35
CA GLY A 322 4.42 2.66 38.50
C GLY A 322 4.48 1.82 37.22
N ILE A 323 4.13 2.40 36.07
CA ILE A 323 4.14 1.72 34.76
C ILE A 323 5.45 2.02 34.06
N ARG A 324 6.16 1.00 33.58
CA ARG A 324 7.39 1.17 32.82
C ARG A 324 7.10 1.47 31.36
N LEU A 325 7.71 2.53 30.85
CA LEU A 325 7.62 2.97 29.45
C LEU A 325 9.00 3.32 28.90
N PRO A 326 9.22 3.23 27.58
CA PRO A 326 10.37 3.82 26.91
C PRO A 326 10.59 5.29 27.33
N TYR A 327 11.85 5.65 27.61
CA TYR A 327 12.25 6.98 28.05
C TYR A 327 11.69 8.09 27.15
N PHE A 328 11.75 7.96 25.83
CA PHE A 328 11.21 9.00 24.93
C PHE A 328 9.71 9.22 25.08
N LEU A 329 8.93 8.17 25.35
CA LEU A 329 7.50 8.32 25.60
C LEU A 329 7.28 9.12 26.87
N THR A 330 8.05 8.88 27.94
CA THR A 330 7.94 9.71 29.15
C THR A 330 8.30 11.17 28.93
N GLN A 331 9.22 11.47 28.01
CA GLN A 331 9.60 12.85 27.68
C GLN A 331 8.53 13.52 26.80
N LEU A 332 8.02 12.83 25.78
CA LEU A 332 6.93 13.33 24.93
C LEU A 332 5.65 13.62 25.74
N LEU A 333 5.40 12.81 26.77
CA LEU A 333 4.25 12.95 27.65
C LEU A 333 4.31 14.11 28.64
N THR A 334 5.47 14.75 28.78
CA THR A 334 5.62 15.96 29.59
C THR A 334 5.65 17.24 28.75
N THR A 335 5.67 17.14 27.41
CA THR A 335 5.91 18.30 26.53
C THR A 335 4.65 18.96 25.96
N TRP A 336 3.48 18.31 25.98
CA TRP A 336 2.25 18.77 25.29
C TRP A 336 1.03 18.94 26.21
N PRO A 337 0.92 20.08 26.92
CA PRO A 337 -0.14 20.31 27.91
C PRO A 337 -1.56 20.43 27.33
N ASP A 338 -1.70 20.74 26.04
CA ASP A 338 -3.00 20.86 25.35
C ASP A 338 -3.69 19.52 25.07
N LEU A 339 -2.91 18.44 24.98
CA LEU A 339 -3.41 17.07 24.84
C LEU A 339 -3.76 16.45 26.20
N GLU A 340 -3.08 16.85 27.27
CA GLU A 340 -3.44 16.49 28.63
C GLU A 340 -4.85 16.98 28.97
N GLU A 341 -5.16 18.26 28.68
CA GLU A 341 -6.47 18.86 28.96
C GLU A 341 -7.63 18.18 28.21
N LYS A 342 -7.40 17.72 26.98
CA LYS A 342 -8.46 17.18 26.10
C LYS A 342 -8.62 15.66 26.15
N LEU A 343 -7.52 14.93 26.31
CA LEU A 343 -7.48 13.48 26.15
C LEU A 343 -7.00 12.75 27.41
N ASN A 344 -6.71 13.49 28.50
CA ASN A 344 -6.12 12.96 29.72
C ASN A 344 -4.89 12.11 29.38
N ILE A 345 -3.94 12.68 28.66
CA ILE A 345 -2.66 12.07 28.26
C ILE A 345 -1.59 12.57 29.23
N GLY A 346 -0.78 11.67 29.80
CA GLY A 346 0.25 12.03 30.77
C GLY A 346 0.87 10.82 31.47
N VAL A 347 1.73 11.07 32.46
CA VAL A 347 2.47 10.02 33.20
C VAL A 347 2.02 9.84 34.65
N ALA A 348 1.11 10.69 35.14
CA ALA A 348 0.78 10.79 36.55
C ALA A 348 -0.20 9.72 37.06
N THR A 349 -1.06 9.19 36.18
CA THR A 349 -2.08 8.18 36.53
C THR A 349 -2.06 7.04 35.52
N GLU A 350 -2.49 5.85 35.92
CA GLU A 350 -2.60 4.68 35.03
C GLU A 350 -3.44 4.99 33.78
N GLU A 351 -4.59 5.66 33.96
CA GLU A 351 -5.45 6.06 32.85
C GLU A 351 -4.73 6.98 31.88
N ALA A 352 -4.01 7.98 32.41
CA ALA A 352 -3.28 8.93 31.58
C ALA A 352 -2.16 8.25 30.78
N VAL A 353 -1.47 7.30 31.40
CA VAL A 353 -0.44 6.47 30.77
C VAL A 353 -1.02 5.60 29.66
N LEU A 354 -2.21 5.02 29.84
CA LEU A 354 -2.85 4.20 28.82
C LEU A 354 -3.37 5.02 27.64
N ASN A 355 -4.01 6.17 27.90
CA ASN A 355 -4.45 7.10 26.85
C ASN A 355 -3.27 7.59 26.02
N SER A 356 -2.15 7.88 26.68
CA SER A 356 -0.88 8.19 26.05
C SER A 356 -0.46 7.12 25.05
N MET A 357 -0.39 5.86 25.47
CA MET A 357 0.02 4.75 24.61
C MET A 357 -0.91 4.57 23.40
N ALA A 358 -2.23 4.70 23.61
CA ALA A 358 -3.21 4.66 22.53
C ALA A 358 -3.04 5.83 21.54
N PHE A 359 -2.73 7.03 22.00
CA PHE A 359 -2.46 8.16 21.12
C PHE A 359 -1.17 7.99 20.32
N TRP A 360 -0.12 7.40 20.90
CA TRP A 360 1.18 7.27 20.22
C TRP A 360 1.23 6.12 19.21
N GLU A 361 0.63 4.97 19.51
CA GLU A 361 0.72 3.77 18.64
C GLU A 361 0.06 3.92 17.27
N HIS A 362 -0.95 4.79 17.11
CA HIS A 362 -1.67 4.91 15.84
C HIS A 362 -1.38 6.20 15.05
N PRO A 363 -1.85 7.40 15.45
CA PRO A 363 -1.66 8.59 14.63
C PRO A 363 -0.19 9.02 14.53
N GLN A 364 0.60 8.88 15.60
CA GLN A 364 1.95 9.44 15.67
C GLN A 364 3.04 8.51 15.15
N ARG A 365 2.98 7.21 15.46
CA ARG A 365 3.88 6.22 14.83
C ARG A 365 3.84 6.27 13.30
N LYS A 366 2.66 6.52 12.70
CA LYS A 366 2.51 6.69 11.25
C LYS A 366 2.92 8.07 10.74
N ALA A 367 2.92 9.08 11.60
CA ALA A 367 3.28 10.47 11.26
C ALA A 367 4.76 10.79 11.51
N MET A 368 5.48 9.93 12.23
CA MET A 368 6.91 10.05 12.55
C MET A 368 7.70 8.85 11.98
N PRO A 369 7.83 8.75 10.64
CA PRO A 369 8.54 7.65 9.98
C PRO A 369 10.05 7.65 10.23
N GLU A 370 10.60 8.76 10.75
CA GLU A 370 12.03 8.93 11.04
C GLU A 370 12.47 8.30 12.36
N LEU A 371 11.52 7.86 13.20
CA LEU A 371 11.81 7.14 14.44
C LEU A 371 11.82 5.62 14.17
N ASP A 372 12.91 4.93 14.52
CA ASP A 372 13.03 3.47 14.40
C ASP A 372 12.24 2.77 15.53
N TRP A 373 10.93 2.60 15.31
CA TRP A 373 10.03 1.99 16.30
C TRP A 373 10.36 0.50 16.52
N PRO A 374 10.41 0.00 17.76
CA PRO A 374 10.65 -1.41 18.02
C PRO A 374 9.69 -2.30 17.24
N ALA A 375 10.18 -3.33 16.54
CA ALA A 375 9.32 -4.25 15.80
C ALA A 375 8.42 -5.09 16.72
N ALA A 376 8.95 -5.51 17.88
CA ALA A 376 8.25 -6.34 18.85
C ALA A 376 7.19 -5.56 19.66
N ASN A 377 6.10 -6.25 20.04
CA ASN A 377 5.09 -5.74 20.97
C ASN A 377 5.68 -5.62 22.38
N ARG A 378 6.17 -4.44 22.74
CA ARG A 378 6.64 -4.13 24.11
C ARG A 378 5.60 -3.24 24.78
N PHE A 379 4.61 -3.86 25.41
CA PHE A 379 3.58 -3.16 26.17
C PHE A 379 3.44 -3.78 27.56
N PRO A 380 3.29 -2.97 28.62
CA PRO A 380 3.04 -3.46 29.97
C PRO A 380 1.74 -4.28 30.03
N ASP A 381 1.74 -5.31 30.87
CA ASP A 381 0.63 -6.26 31.01
C ASP A 381 -0.71 -5.59 31.31
N VAL A 382 -0.68 -4.44 31.99
CA VAL A 382 -1.86 -3.62 32.32
C VAL A 382 -2.71 -3.25 31.09
N VAL A 383 -2.12 -3.17 29.90
CA VAL A 383 -2.84 -2.90 28.64
C VAL A 383 -3.83 -4.01 28.27
N TYR A 384 -3.50 -5.24 28.66
CA TYR A 384 -4.27 -6.45 28.33
C TYR A 384 -5.27 -6.84 29.42
N GLU A 385 -5.23 -6.17 30.57
CA GLU A 385 -6.19 -6.41 31.65
C GLU A 385 -7.60 -5.93 31.27
N PRO A 386 -8.67 -6.61 31.70
CA PRO A 386 -10.04 -6.15 31.50
C PRO A 386 -10.27 -4.74 32.07
N ALA A 387 -10.96 -3.89 31.32
CA ALA A 387 -11.24 -2.52 31.74
C ALA A 387 -12.28 -2.50 32.89
N PRO A 388 -11.99 -1.79 34.01
CA PRO A 388 -12.94 -1.63 35.09
C PRO A 388 -14.12 -0.74 34.65
N GLY A 389 -15.31 -1.02 35.18
CA GLY A 389 -16.52 -0.22 34.88
C GLY A 389 -17.18 -0.51 33.53
N ILE A 390 -16.60 -1.38 32.69
CA ILE A 390 -17.21 -1.87 31.46
C ILE A 390 -17.71 -3.31 31.67
N VAL A 391 -18.97 -3.57 31.30
CA VAL A 391 -19.53 -4.92 31.31
C VAL A 391 -18.79 -5.78 30.28
N GLN A 392 -18.28 -6.94 30.71
CA GLN A 392 -17.48 -7.85 29.88
C GLN A 392 -18.35 -8.95 29.26
N ASP A 393 -19.33 -8.55 28.45
CA ASP A 393 -20.27 -9.44 27.75
C ASP A 393 -20.11 -9.41 26.21
N SER A 394 -18.96 -8.92 25.73
CA SER A 394 -18.59 -8.88 24.32
C SER A 394 -17.80 -10.11 23.86
N ALA A 395 -17.77 -10.36 22.54
CA ALA A 395 -17.03 -11.49 21.95
C ALA A 395 -15.56 -11.60 22.36
N LEU A 396 -14.93 -10.46 22.68
CA LEU A 396 -13.62 -10.37 23.32
C LEU A 396 -13.71 -9.48 24.56
N PRO A 397 -12.81 -9.65 25.55
CA PRO A 397 -12.69 -8.70 26.64
C PRO A 397 -12.31 -7.32 26.11
N ILE A 398 -13.00 -6.30 26.62
CA ILE A 398 -12.61 -4.90 26.42
C ILE A 398 -11.54 -4.60 27.47
N THR A 399 -10.29 -4.59 27.03
CA THR A 399 -9.14 -4.36 27.89
C THR A 399 -8.96 -2.87 28.22
N LYS A 400 -8.16 -2.55 29.23
CA LYS A 400 -7.78 -1.17 29.58
C LYS A 400 -7.14 -0.45 28.38
N GLY A 401 -6.30 -1.14 27.61
CA GLY A 401 -5.75 -0.64 26.35
C GLY A 401 -6.81 -0.35 25.28
N ALA A 402 -7.77 -1.25 25.08
CA ALA A 402 -8.86 -1.02 24.14
C ALA A 402 -9.74 0.17 24.57
N LEU A 403 -10.04 0.29 25.87
CA LEU A 403 -10.78 1.43 26.40
C LEU A 403 -10.02 2.75 26.20
N ALA A 404 -8.70 2.76 26.36
CA ALA A 404 -7.88 3.94 26.08
C ALA A 404 -7.93 4.36 24.60
N VAL A 405 -7.98 3.40 23.67
CA VAL A 405 -8.21 3.70 22.24
C VAL A 405 -9.58 4.33 22.02
N TRP A 406 -10.63 3.80 22.65
CA TRP A 406 -11.96 4.40 22.59
C TRP A 406 -11.98 5.82 23.17
N ARG A 407 -11.30 6.09 24.29
CA ARG A 407 -11.23 7.43 24.91
C ARG A 407 -10.50 8.46 24.06
N THR A 408 -9.48 8.05 23.34
CA THR A 408 -8.59 8.96 22.59
C THR A 408 -9.02 9.22 21.15
N ARG A 409 -10.06 8.52 20.65
CA ARG A 409 -10.52 8.63 19.26
C ARG A 409 -12.00 8.92 19.13
N THR A 410 -12.30 10.13 18.67
CA THR A 410 -13.66 10.62 18.43
C THR A 410 -14.44 9.80 17.42
N ASP A 411 -13.80 9.20 16.41
CA ASP A 411 -14.46 8.34 15.44
C ASP A 411 -14.84 6.97 16.03
N ILE A 412 -14.05 6.47 16.98
CA ILE A 412 -14.28 5.21 17.69
C ILE A 412 -15.30 5.38 18.82
N GLN A 413 -15.41 6.57 19.42
CA GLN A 413 -16.43 6.90 20.43
C GLN A 413 -17.87 6.76 19.94
N SER A 414 -18.08 6.63 18.63
CA SER A 414 -19.38 6.31 18.04
C SER A 414 -19.93 4.95 18.50
N PHE A 415 -19.08 4.04 18.98
CA PHE A 415 -19.51 2.79 19.62
C PHE A 415 -19.89 3.06 21.09
N ASP A 416 -21.19 3.02 21.43
CA ASP A 416 -21.63 3.22 22.82
C ASP A 416 -21.37 1.99 23.69
N LEU A 417 -20.26 2.02 24.45
CA LEU A 417 -19.85 0.92 25.32
C LEU A 417 -20.79 0.67 26.51
N ASN A 418 -21.75 1.56 26.79
CA ASN A 418 -22.79 1.31 27.80
C ASN A 418 -23.84 0.31 27.30
N THR A 419 -23.95 0.15 25.98
CA THR A 419 -24.89 -0.78 25.37
C THR A 419 -24.22 -2.10 24.97
N PHE A 420 -24.98 -3.20 25.06
CA PHE A 420 -24.51 -4.50 24.58
C PHE A 420 -24.08 -4.45 23.11
N LEU A 421 -24.91 -3.82 22.25
CA LEU A 421 -24.64 -3.72 20.82
C LEU A 421 -23.37 -2.89 20.53
N GLY A 422 -23.18 -1.76 21.20
CA GLY A 422 -21.98 -0.93 21.03
C GLY A 422 -20.70 -1.67 21.46
N ARG A 423 -20.75 -2.50 22.50
CA ARG A 423 -19.63 -3.37 22.88
C ARG A 423 -19.32 -4.45 21.83
N GLN A 424 -20.33 -5.08 21.22
CA GLN A 424 -20.11 -6.02 20.10
C GLN A 424 -19.55 -5.32 18.85
N GLN A 425 -20.03 -4.11 18.53
CA GLN A 425 -19.52 -3.32 17.42
C GLN A 425 -18.05 -2.94 17.63
N PHE A 426 -17.69 -2.58 18.87
CA PHE A 426 -16.33 -2.23 19.22
C PHE A 426 -15.37 -3.44 19.16
N THR A 427 -15.77 -4.61 19.66
CA THR A 427 -14.95 -5.83 19.55
C THR A 427 -14.86 -6.36 18.13
N HIS A 428 -15.91 -6.21 17.32
CA HIS A 428 -15.83 -6.48 15.89
C HIS A 428 -14.88 -5.52 15.17
N TRP A 429 -14.90 -4.23 15.52
CA TRP A 429 -13.93 -3.27 15.02
C TRP A 429 -12.50 -3.69 15.41
N ARG A 430 -12.26 -4.11 16.66
CA ARG A 430 -10.96 -4.67 17.08
C ARG A 430 -10.54 -5.84 16.19
N LEU A 431 -11.44 -6.79 15.97
CA LEU A 431 -11.21 -7.99 15.16
C LEU A 431 -10.93 -7.69 13.69
N THR A 432 -11.36 -6.55 13.15
CA THR A 432 -11.26 -6.28 11.71
C THR A 432 -10.24 -5.20 11.37
N LEU A 433 -10.27 -4.07 12.07
CA LEU A 433 -9.45 -2.89 11.79
C LEU A 433 -8.53 -2.54 12.96
N GLY A 434 -9.02 -2.65 14.20
CA GLY A 434 -8.28 -2.23 15.39
C GLY A 434 -6.95 -2.96 15.57
N GLN A 435 -6.89 -4.27 15.29
CA GLN A 435 -5.64 -5.03 15.32
C GLN A 435 -4.61 -4.63 14.24
N LEU A 436 -5.06 -4.03 13.13
CA LEU A 436 -4.17 -3.50 12.08
C LEU A 436 -3.66 -2.09 12.43
N GLU A 437 -4.37 -1.41 13.33
CA GLU A 437 -4.09 -0.04 13.74
C GLU A 437 -3.28 0.03 15.03
N TYR A 438 -3.45 -0.94 15.93
CA TYR A 438 -2.84 -0.98 17.25
C TYR A 438 -2.22 -2.36 17.51
N ARG A 439 -0.92 -2.36 17.74
CA ARG A 439 -0.15 -3.58 17.98
C ARG A 439 -0.59 -4.37 19.21
N PHE A 440 -0.95 -3.68 20.30
CA PHE A 440 -1.47 -4.31 21.52
C PHE A 440 -2.94 -4.78 21.39
N LEU A 441 -3.60 -4.53 20.26
CA LEU A 441 -4.92 -5.10 19.96
C LEU A 441 -4.85 -6.34 19.06
N ALA A 442 -3.66 -6.69 18.57
CA ALA A 442 -3.41 -7.89 17.78
C ALA A 442 -3.90 -9.15 18.52
N LEU A 443 -4.47 -10.08 17.77
CA LEU A 443 -5.02 -11.30 18.34
C LEU A 443 -3.90 -12.24 18.79
N THR A 444 -4.01 -12.71 20.03
CA THR A 444 -3.14 -13.73 20.59
C THR A 444 -3.81 -15.11 20.55
N ASP A 445 -3.03 -16.18 20.74
CA ASP A 445 -3.57 -17.54 20.93
C ASP A 445 -4.59 -17.61 22.07
N ARG A 446 -4.41 -16.77 23.09
CA ARG A 446 -5.35 -16.64 24.21
C ARG A 446 -6.67 -15.99 23.77
N ASP A 447 -6.64 -14.97 22.92
CA ASP A 447 -7.84 -14.34 22.37
C ASP A 447 -8.61 -15.32 21.46
N ILE A 448 -7.89 -16.10 20.65
CA ILE A 448 -8.47 -17.12 19.77
C ILE A 448 -9.14 -18.22 20.62
N ALA A 449 -8.42 -18.73 21.62
CA ALA A 449 -8.98 -19.69 22.57
C ALA A 449 -10.21 -19.13 23.29
N HIS A 450 -10.19 -17.84 23.66
CA HIS A 450 -11.33 -17.16 24.27
C HIS A 450 -12.55 -17.09 23.32
N LEU A 451 -12.34 -16.78 22.05
CA LEU A 451 -13.40 -16.74 21.03
C LEU A 451 -14.06 -18.11 20.81
N HIS A 452 -13.28 -19.19 20.93
CA HIS A 452 -13.79 -20.57 20.87
C HIS A 452 -14.41 -21.06 22.19
N ALA A 453 -14.06 -20.46 23.32
CA ALA A 453 -14.60 -20.85 24.61
C ALA A 453 -16.11 -20.54 24.71
N PRO A 454 -16.89 -21.35 25.45
CA PRO A 454 -18.31 -21.08 25.64
C PRO A 454 -18.57 -19.70 26.27
N CYS A 455 -19.56 -18.97 25.75
CA CYS A 455 -19.98 -17.70 26.31
C CYS A 455 -20.65 -17.91 27.67
N GLN A 456 -20.33 -17.06 28.65
CA GLN A 456 -20.89 -17.16 30.00
C GLN A 456 -22.19 -16.37 30.17
N VAL A 457 -22.42 -15.34 29.35
CA VAL A 457 -23.52 -14.40 29.53
C VAL A 457 -24.11 -14.01 28.19
N PHE A 458 -25.24 -14.62 27.86
CA PHE A 458 -26.20 -14.07 26.92
C PHE A 458 -27.61 -14.29 27.48
N ALA A 459 -28.25 -13.20 27.90
CA ALA A 459 -29.59 -13.19 28.53
C ALA A 459 -29.79 -14.23 29.68
N GLY A 460 -28.70 -14.65 30.34
CA GLY A 460 -28.74 -15.65 31.43
C GLY A 460 -29.08 -17.09 31.01
N ARG A 461 -29.06 -17.44 29.70
CA ARG A 461 -29.52 -18.76 29.20
C ARG A 461 -28.62 -19.46 28.18
N ILE A 462 -27.64 -18.79 27.57
CA ILE A 462 -26.71 -19.43 26.61
C ILE A 462 -25.37 -19.68 27.29
N SER A 463 -25.04 -20.95 27.55
CA SER A 463 -23.79 -21.38 28.19
C SER A 463 -22.96 -22.37 27.36
N HIS A 464 -23.44 -22.77 26.18
CA HIS A 464 -22.81 -23.83 25.36
C HIS A 464 -22.31 -23.36 23.98
N LEU A 465 -22.66 -22.14 23.53
CA LEU A 465 -22.17 -21.57 22.27
C LEU A 465 -20.88 -20.78 22.49
N PRO A 466 -19.96 -20.70 21.52
CA PRO A 466 -18.68 -20.02 21.68
C PRO A 466 -18.84 -18.49 21.74
N ASN A 467 -17.90 -17.76 22.37
CA ASN A 467 -17.92 -16.29 22.45
C ASN A 467 -17.97 -15.61 21.08
N LEU A 468 -17.42 -16.23 20.04
CA LEU A 468 -17.54 -15.78 18.65
C LEU A 468 -19.00 -15.57 18.21
N ALA A 469 -19.94 -16.35 18.76
CA ALA A 469 -21.36 -16.26 18.48
C ALA A 469 -21.98 -14.92 18.92
N LEU A 470 -21.36 -14.20 19.86
CA LEU A 470 -21.83 -12.88 20.32
C LEU A 470 -21.78 -11.81 19.21
N LEU A 471 -20.97 -12.02 18.17
CA LEU A 471 -20.92 -11.15 16.99
C LEU A 471 -22.15 -11.30 16.07
N SER A 472 -23.03 -12.28 16.27
CA SER A 472 -24.22 -12.40 15.42
C SER A 472 -25.09 -11.14 15.41
N ALA A 473 -25.16 -10.43 16.54
CA ALA A 473 -25.94 -9.20 16.70
C ALA A 473 -25.57 -8.08 15.71
N ILE A 474 -24.37 -8.11 15.12
CA ILE A 474 -23.92 -7.13 14.12
C ILE A 474 -24.12 -7.58 12.66
N PHE A 475 -24.36 -8.88 12.42
CA PHE A 475 -24.50 -9.44 11.06
C PHE A 475 -25.96 -9.64 10.63
N HIS A 476 -26.93 -9.34 11.50
CA HIS A 476 -28.35 -9.43 11.19
C HIS A 476 -28.95 -8.07 10.86
N THR A 477 -29.58 -7.97 9.68
CA THR A 477 -30.37 -6.80 9.25
C THR A 477 -31.79 -6.78 9.83
N THR A 478 -32.21 -7.87 10.49
CA THR A 478 -33.55 -8.02 11.05
C THR A 478 -33.54 -7.64 12.54
N ALA A 479 -34.09 -6.48 12.86
CA ALA A 479 -34.21 -5.99 14.25
C ALA A 479 -34.86 -7.02 15.19
N SER A 480 -35.77 -7.87 14.68
CA SER A 480 -36.45 -8.89 15.46
C SER A 480 -35.53 -9.99 15.99
N ILE A 481 -34.45 -10.37 15.28
CA ILE A 481 -33.53 -11.42 15.74
C ILE A 481 -32.62 -10.86 16.84
N VAL A 482 -32.08 -9.65 16.65
CA VAL A 482 -31.28 -8.95 17.68
C VAL A 482 -32.12 -8.72 18.94
N GLN A 483 -33.41 -8.38 18.78
CA GLN A 483 -34.35 -8.19 19.88
C GLN A 483 -34.74 -9.53 20.54
N GLN A 484 -35.05 -10.59 19.78
CA GLN A 484 -35.35 -11.94 20.31
C GLN A 484 -34.15 -12.53 21.07
N LEU A 485 -32.95 -12.25 20.59
CA LEU A 485 -31.70 -12.59 21.25
C LEU A 485 -31.53 -11.80 22.58
N GLN A 486 -31.86 -10.51 22.59
CA GLN A 486 -31.90 -9.71 23.82
C GLN A 486 -33.01 -10.17 24.79
N GLU A 487 -34.11 -10.70 24.27
CA GLU A 487 -35.27 -11.21 25.03
C GLU A 487 -35.12 -12.69 25.47
N GLY A 488 -34.08 -13.40 25.00
CA GLY A 488 -33.69 -14.73 25.47
C GLY A 488 -34.26 -15.93 24.71
N ASP A 489 -34.63 -15.79 23.43
CA ASP A 489 -35.05 -16.91 22.56
C ASP A 489 -33.85 -17.61 21.91
N VAL A 490 -33.28 -18.58 22.63
CA VAL A 490 -32.06 -19.31 22.26
C VAL A 490 -32.28 -20.31 21.13
N ALA A 491 -33.50 -20.82 20.96
CA ALA A 491 -33.80 -21.92 20.03
C ALA A 491 -33.68 -21.50 18.56
N ALA A 492 -34.11 -20.27 18.23
CA ALA A 492 -33.95 -19.72 16.89
C ALA A 492 -32.46 -19.53 16.52
N TYR A 493 -31.62 -19.24 17.52
CA TYR A 493 -30.20 -19.01 17.34
C TYR A 493 -29.40 -20.30 17.16
N GLU A 494 -29.71 -21.33 17.95
CA GLU A 494 -29.12 -22.68 17.79
C GLU A 494 -29.38 -23.28 16.40
N GLN A 495 -30.51 -22.97 15.79
CA GLN A 495 -30.83 -23.40 14.41
C GLN A 495 -30.02 -22.65 13.35
N TRP A 496 -29.65 -21.39 13.62
CA TRP A 496 -28.88 -20.54 12.72
C TRP A 496 -27.37 -20.79 12.81
N TRP A 497 -26.86 -21.02 14.02
CA TRP A 497 -25.43 -21.14 14.31
C TRP A 497 -24.68 -22.14 13.40
N PRO A 498 -25.19 -23.35 13.09
CA PRO A 498 -24.50 -24.30 12.23
C PRO A 498 -24.13 -23.77 10.83
N TRP A 499 -24.92 -22.85 10.30
CA TRP A 499 -24.72 -22.25 8.99
C TRP A 499 -23.72 -21.11 9.01
N LYS A 500 -23.63 -20.40 10.13
CA LYS A 500 -22.87 -19.14 10.25
C LYS A 500 -21.56 -19.26 11.00
N GLN A 501 -21.41 -20.30 11.82
CA GLN A 501 -20.11 -20.69 12.37
C GLN A 501 -19.06 -20.85 11.26
N VAL A 502 -19.41 -21.40 10.10
CA VAL A 502 -18.48 -21.59 8.98
C VAL A 502 -17.93 -20.26 8.48
N GLU A 503 -18.78 -19.23 8.37
CA GLU A 503 -18.40 -17.89 7.90
C GLU A 503 -17.57 -17.15 8.96
N LEU A 504 -17.97 -17.20 10.22
CA LEU A 504 -17.29 -16.52 11.32
C LEU A 504 -15.96 -17.21 11.69
N THR A 505 -15.89 -18.54 11.63
CA THR A 505 -14.63 -19.28 11.79
C THR A 505 -13.71 -19.02 10.61
N ALA A 506 -14.20 -18.99 9.37
CA ALA A 506 -13.38 -18.58 8.21
C ALA A 506 -12.89 -17.13 8.31
N MET A 507 -13.69 -16.24 8.92
CA MET A 507 -13.25 -14.88 9.27
C MET A 507 -12.10 -14.95 10.29
N LEU A 508 -12.23 -15.69 11.39
CA LEU A 508 -11.15 -15.87 12.38
C LEU A 508 -9.88 -16.49 11.77
N ASP A 509 -10.00 -17.56 10.99
CA ASP A 509 -8.85 -18.22 10.33
C ASP A 509 -8.13 -17.27 9.36
N GLY A 510 -8.86 -16.31 8.79
CA GLY A 510 -8.30 -15.23 7.97
C GLY A 510 -7.67 -14.07 8.75
N LEU A 511 -7.95 -13.96 10.06
CA LEU A 511 -7.49 -12.90 10.97
C LEU A 511 -6.30 -13.35 11.84
N VAL A 512 -6.09 -14.65 12.05
CA VAL A 512 -5.02 -15.25 12.89
C VAL A 512 -3.66 -15.34 12.18
N LYS A 513 -3.51 -14.76 10.99
CA LYS A 513 -2.21 -14.62 10.32
C LYS A 513 -2.03 -13.16 9.88
N HIS A 514 -1.02 -12.47 10.42
CA HIS A 514 -0.48 -11.29 9.76
C HIS A 514 0.17 -11.70 8.42
N PRO A 515 0.22 -10.79 7.45
CA PRO A 515 -0.27 -11.05 6.12
C PRO A 515 0.84 -11.57 5.20
N PRO A 516 0.50 -12.31 4.14
CA PRO A 516 0.64 -11.74 2.82
C PRO A 516 -0.68 -11.03 2.59
N LEU A 517 -0.60 -9.77 2.17
CA LEU A 517 -1.72 -9.14 1.52
C LEU A 517 -2.21 -10.15 0.48
N LYS A 518 -3.36 -10.78 0.72
CA LYS A 518 -4.13 -11.36 -0.37
C LYS A 518 -4.51 -10.15 -1.21
N ARG A 519 -3.64 -9.81 -2.17
CA ARG A 519 -4.05 -9.25 -3.45
C ARG A 519 -5.01 -10.28 -4.01
N SER A 520 -6.27 -10.20 -3.60
CA SER A 520 -7.34 -10.80 -4.36
C SER A 520 -7.30 -10.10 -5.71
N GLY A 521 -6.61 -10.74 -6.64
CA GLY A 521 -6.54 -10.30 -8.01
C GLY A 521 -7.97 -10.15 -8.52
N PHE A 522 -8.28 -8.94 -8.99
CA PHE A 522 -9.25 -8.80 -10.06
C PHE A 522 -8.89 -9.81 -11.14
N ARG A 523 -9.71 -10.85 -11.28
CA ARG A 523 -9.53 -11.83 -12.35
C ARG A 523 -9.84 -11.18 -13.68
N ALA A 524 -8.84 -11.11 -14.54
CA ALA A 524 -9.03 -10.95 -15.97
C ALA A 524 -9.63 -12.26 -16.54
N GLY A 525 -10.91 -12.19 -16.93
CA GLY A 525 -11.55 -12.81 -18.11
C GLY A 525 -11.46 -14.31 -18.42
N LEU A 526 -12.63 -14.93 -18.59
CA LEU A 526 -12.96 -15.88 -19.67
C LEU A 526 -14.45 -15.68 -20.06
N PRO A 527 -14.92 -16.04 -21.27
CA PRO A 527 -14.54 -15.65 -22.64
C PRO A 527 -15.51 -14.60 -23.24
N ARG A 528 -15.16 -14.05 -24.43
CA ARG A 528 -16.04 -13.20 -25.24
C ARG A 528 -17.26 -13.97 -25.75
N GLY A 529 -18.44 -13.35 -25.66
CA GLY A 529 -19.69 -13.76 -26.33
C GLY A 529 -20.91 -13.50 -25.45
N THR A 530 -21.92 -12.76 -25.97
CA THR A 530 -23.24 -12.36 -25.36
C THR A 530 -23.38 -10.98 -24.69
N ARG A 531 -22.44 -10.04 -24.84
CA ARG A 531 -22.57 -8.67 -24.25
C ARG A 531 -22.75 -7.62 -25.33
N HIS A 532 -23.66 -6.66 -25.13
CA HIS A 532 -23.87 -5.55 -26.07
C HIS A 532 -22.57 -4.73 -26.24
N GLU A 533 -22.10 -4.61 -27.48
CA GLU A 533 -20.78 -4.03 -27.80
C GLU A 533 -20.71 -2.50 -27.63
N ARG A 534 -21.86 -1.81 -27.63
CA ARG A 534 -21.93 -0.32 -27.65
C ARG A 534 -22.69 0.29 -26.48
N GLY A 535 -23.02 -0.48 -25.44
CA GLY A 535 -23.75 0.04 -24.28
C GLY A 535 -22.86 0.42 -23.09
N VAL A 536 -23.41 1.11 -22.10
CA VAL A 536 -22.75 1.50 -20.85
C VAL A 536 -23.61 1.13 -19.65
N ASN A 537 -23.04 0.48 -18.63
CA ASN A 537 -23.71 0.30 -17.34
C ASN A 537 -23.34 1.48 -16.44
N VAL A 538 -24.32 2.18 -15.87
CA VAL A 538 -24.08 3.21 -14.86
C VAL A 538 -24.13 2.57 -13.48
N VAL A 539 -23.00 2.54 -12.78
CA VAL A 539 -22.87 2.01 -11.42
C VAL A 539 -22.85 3.17 -10.43
N GLY A 540 -23.80 3.23 -9.51
CA GLY A 540 -23.92 4.37 -8.59
C GLY A 540 -25.08 4.24 -7.61
N LEU A 541 -25.49 5.36 -7.00
CA LEU A 541 -26.60 5.43 -6.04
C LEU A 541 -27.80 6.21 -6.63
N PRO A 542 -28.44 5.72 -7.71
CA PRO A 542 -29.40 6.48 -8.50
C PRO A 542 -30.63 6.94 -7.73
N ASN A 543 -31.00 6.26 -6.64
CA ASN A 543 -32.14 6.61 -5.78
C ASN A 543 -31.77 7.57 -4.63
N GLY A 544 -30.48 7.86 -4.45
CA GLY A 544 -29.98 8.74 -3.40
C GLY A 544 -30.29 10.20 -3.67
N GLN A 545 -30.95 10.89 -2.73
CA GLN A 545 -31.30 12.31 -2.84
C GLN A 545 -30.14 13.23 -2.42
N PHE A 546 -28.98 13.04 -3.06
CA PHE A 546 -27.73 13.78 -2.79
C PHE A 546 -26.84 13.78 -4.04
N GLY A 547 -25.72 14.50 -3.98
CA GLY A 547 -24.83 14.73 -5.13
C GLY A 547 -24.43 13.46 -5.90
N VAL A 548 -23.90 12.45 -5.20
CA VAL A 548 -23.48 11.18 -5.85
C VAL A 548 -24.63 10.47 -6.58
N GLY A 549 -25.86 10.55 -6.04
CA GLY A 549 -27.03 10.02 -6.74
C GLY A 549 -27.41 10.85 -7.97
N GLU A 550 -27.25 12.17 -7.89
CA GLU A 550 -27.48 13.06 -9.03
C GLU A 550 -26.45 12.85 -10.14
N ASP A 551 -25.20 12.56 -9.80
CA ASP A 551 -24.15 12.23 -10.76
C ASP A 551 -24.54 11.00 -11.60
N ALA A 552 -25.03 9.95 -10.93
CA ALA A 552 -25.51 8.74 -11.61
C ALA A 552 -26.70 9.05 -12.52
N ARG A 553 -27.72 9.77 -12.04
CA ARG A 553 -28.90 10.15 -12.84
C ARG A 553 -28.54 11.01 -14.05
N THR A 554 -27.66 11.98 -13.85
CA THR A 554 -27.17 12.89 -14.89
C THR A 554 -26.38 12.13 -15.95
N ALA A 555 -25.49 11.24 -15.54
CA ALA A 555 -24.73 10.39 -16.44
C ALA A 555 -25.66 9.49 -17.28
N THR A 556 -26.63 8.83 -16.63
CA THR A 556 -27.65 8.03 -17.32
C THR A 556 -28.40 8.86 -18.36
N ARG A 557 -28.83 10.07 -18.00
CA ARG A 557 -29.57 10.95 -18.91
C ARG A 557 -28.73 11.39 -20.11
N ALA A 558 -27.47 11.73 -19.88
CA ALA A 558 -26.54 12.11 -20.94
C ALA A 558 -26.32 10.95 -21.93
N LEU A 559 -26.14 9.72 -21.43
CA LEU A 559 -25.99 8.52 -22.25
C LEU A 559 -27.26 8.24 -23.09
N LEU A 560 -28.45 8.35 -22.49
CA LEU A 560 -29.71 8.17 -23.23
C LEU A 560 -29.88 9.22 -24.33
N ARG A 561 -29.56 10.49 -24.07
CA ARG A 561 -29.61 11.55 -25.09
C ARG A 561 -28.59 11.36 -26.20
N ALA A 562 -27.44 10.75 -25.89
CA ALA A 562 -26.42 10.37 -26.87
C ALA A 562 -26.81 9.10 -27.67
N GLY A 563 -27.96 8.48 -27.39
CA GLY A 563 -28.40 7.25 -28.06
C GLY A 563 -27.59 6.01 -27.62
N VAL A 564 -26.96 6.06 -26.45
CA VAL A 564 -26.16 4.94 -25.91
C VAL A 564 -27.08 4.02 -25.09
N ASP A 565 -27.08 2.74 -25.44
CA ASP A 565 -27.81 1.71 -24.71
C ASP A 565 -27.29 1.62 -23.27
N THR A 566 -28.17 1.88 -22.30
CA THR A 566 -27.77 2.13 -20.91
C THR A 566 -28.65 1.37 -19.94
N CYS A 567 -28.03 0.69 -18.98
CA CYS A 567 -28.72 0.20 -17.79
C CYS A 567 -28.08 0.76 -16.52
N VAL A 568 -28.88 0.84 -15.46
CA VAL A 568 -28.45 1.33 -14.15
C VAL A 568 -28.22 0.14 -13.24
N CYS A 569 -27.07 0.11 -12.57
CA CYS A 569 -26.69 -0.93 -11.61
C CYS A 569 -26.53 -0.27 -10.23
N PRO A 570 -27.60 -0.26 -9.39
CA PRO A 570 -27.55 0.33 -8.06
C PRO A 570 -26.50 -0.35 -7.18
N ALA A 571 -25.55 0.43 -6.67
CA ALA A 571 -24.52 -0.03 -5.76
C ALA A 571 -25.15 -0.46 -4.42
N PRO A 572 -24.76 -1.60 -3.82
CA PRO A 572 -25.32 -2.11 -2.56
C PRO A 572 -24.69 -1.41 -1.34
N ILE A 573 -24.46 -0.10 -1.45
CA ILE A 573 -23.81 0.70 -0.42
C ILE A 573 -24.94 1.35 0.37
N GLY A 574 -24.99 1.04 1.67
CA GLY A 574 -25.90 1.72 2.58
C GLY A 574 -25.35 3.12 2.81
N ALA A 575 -25.89 4.12 2.13
CA ALA A 575 -25.59 5.49 2.49
C ALA A 575 -26.21 5.76 3.88
N LEU A 576 -25.54 6.54 4.72
CA LEU A 576 -26.04 7.03 6.02
C LEU A 576 -27.27 7.96 5.88
N THR A 577 -27.95 7.96 4.74
CA THR A 577 -29.02 8.89 4.35
C THR A 577 -30.38 8.20 4.40
N THR A 578 -31.34 8.87 5.02
CA THR A 578 -32.69 8.38 5.33
C THR A 578 -33.68 8.49 4.17
N VAL A 579 -33.25 8.86 2.95
CA VAL A 579 -34.16 9.19 1.85
C VAL A 579 -33.72 8.54 0.55
N TYR A 580 -34.09 7.27 0.39
CA TYR A 580 -34.17 6.61 -0.92
C TYR A 580 -35.59 6.82 -1.45
N LYS A 581 -35.72 7.35 -2.67
CA LYS A 581 -37.02 7.52 -3.32
C LYS A 581 -37.05 6.80 -4.67
N PRO A 582 -38.24 6.37 -5.12
CA PRO A 582 -38.43 5.98 -6.50
C PRO A 582 -37.96 7.08 -7.44
N GLU A 583 -37.22 6.71 -8.48
CA GLU A 583 -36.62 7.62 -9.45
C GLU A 583 -36.93 7.17 -10.88
N TRP A 584 -36.87 8.09 -11.83
CA TRP A 584 -37.12 7.78 -13.25
C TRP A 584 -36.11 6.77 -13.83
N THR A 585 -34.96 6.60 -13.18
CA THR A 585 -33.95 5.61 -13.54
C THR A 585 -34.33 4.18 -13.16
N ASP A 586 -35.39 3.98 -12.35
CA ASP A 586 -35.81 2.66 -11.87
C ASP A 586 -36.22 1.75 -13.03
N ASP A 587 -36.78 2.30 -14.11
CA ASP A 587 -37.13 1.58 -15.34
C ASP A 587 -35.90 1.02 -16.09
N LEU A 588 -34.71 1.54 -15.78
CA LEU A 588 -33.43 1.14 -16.39
C LEU A 588 -32.61 0.25 -15.46
N VAL A 589 -33.08 -0.01 -14.25
CA VAL A 589 -32.37 -0.82 -13.27
C VAL A 589 -32.23 -2.26 -13.76
N SER A 590 -31.01 -2.77 -13.66
CA SER A 590 -30.69 -4.16 -13.96
C SER A 590 -29.90 -4.77 -12.81
N SER A 591 -30.35 -5.94 -12.34
CA SER A 591 -29.63 -6.74 -11.34
C SER A 591 -28.31 -7.32 -11.87
N THR A 592 -28.11 -7.32 -13.19
CA THR A 592 -26.87 -7.74 -13.84
C THR A 592 -26.40 -6.73 -14.88
N PRO A 593 -25.09 -6.42 -14.99
CA PRO A 593 -24.61 -5.45 -15.97
C PRO A 593 -24.68 -6.04 -17.40
N LYS A 594 -25.33 -5.32 -18.31
CA LYS A 594 -25.66 -5.78 -19.68
C LYS A 594 -24.54 -5.49 -20.70
N SER A 595 -23.73 -4.47 -20.43
CA SER A 595 -22.82 -3.89 -21.42
C SER A 595 -21.34 -4.05 -21.08
N ARG A 596 -20.44 -3.98 -22.06
CA ARG A 596 -18.99 -4.19 -21.84
C ARG A 596 -18.29 -3.06 -21.09
N THR A 597 -18.92 -1.89 -20.98
CA THR A 597 -18.37 -0.70 -20.33
C THR A 597 -19.17 -0.37 -19.07
N ASN A 598 -18.48 0.01 -18.00
CA ASN A 598 -19.06 0.55 -16.79
C ASN A 598 -18.66 2.03 -16.67
N LEU A 599 -19.62 2.88 -16.32
CA LEU A 599 -19.38 4.22 -15.81
C LEU A 599 -19.71 4.23 -14.33
N ILE A 600 -18.69 4.41 -13.49
CA ILE A 600 -18.78 4.32 -12.04
C ILE A 600 -18.92 5.74 -11.48
N CYS A 601 -20.13 6.10 -11.08
CA CYS A 601 -20.51 7.37 -10.48
C CYS A 601 -20.52 7.23 -8.95
N LEU A 602 -19.36 6.95 -8.37
CA LEU A 602 -19.15 6.80 -6.94
C LEU A 602 -17.83 7.44 -6.52
N PRO A 603 -17.71 7.94 -5.28
CA PRO A 603 -16.42 8.27 -4.70
C PRO A 603 -15.48 7.06 -4.72
N ALA A 604 -14.18 7.31 -4.69
CA ALA A 604 -13.18 6.23 -4.70
C ALA A 604 -13.29 5.28 -3.50
N ALA A 605 -13.61 5.81 -2.31
CA ALA A 605 -13.88 5.01 -1.11
C ALA A 605 -15.09 4.08 -1.28
N ASP A 606 -16.16 4.59 -1.89
CA ASP A 606 -17.39 3.82 -2.14
C ASP A 606 -17.18 2.80 -3.25
N THR A 607 -16.37 3.15 -4.27
CA THR A 607 -15.92 2.20 -5.29
C THR A 607 -15.13 1.04 -4.67
N TYR A 608 -14.30 1.31 -3.65
CA TYR A 608 -13.63 0.25 -2.88
C TYR A 608 -14.63 -0.62 -2.09
N GLN A 609 -15.67 -0.02 -1.51
CA GLN A 609 -16.72 -0.78 -0.82
C GLN A 609 -17.46 -1.76 -1.74
N LEU A 610 -17.62 -1.45 -3.04
CA LEU A 610 -18.18 -2.41 -4.00
C LEU A 610 -17.38 -3.72 -3.98
N ILE A 611 -16.05 -3.63 -3.99
CA ILE A 611 -15.17 -4.82 -3.98
C ILE A 611 -15.40 -5.63 -2.70
N LEU A 612 -15.41 -4.95 -1.54
CA LEU A 612 -15.62 -5.59 -0.24
C LEU A 612 -17.00 -6.28 -0.15
N LYS A 613 -18.02 -5.72 -0.81
CA LYS A 613 -19.38 -6.27 -0.86
C LYS A 613 -19.58 -7.31 -1.98
N GLY A 614 -18.50 -7.86 -2.52
CA GLY A 614 -18.56 -8.94 -3.51
C GLY A 614 -18.98 -8.50 -4.92
N TRP A 615 -18.93 -7.21 -5.24
CA TRP A 615 -19.26 -6.67 -6.58
C TRP A 615 -18.10 -6.72 -7.58
N ALA A 616 -17.01 -7.42 -7.25
CA ALA A 616 -15.93 -7.70 -8.21
C ALA A 616 -16.43 -8.29 -9.55
N PRO A 617 -17.44 -9.19 -9.61
CA PRO A 617 -17.99 -9.70 -10.87
C PRO A 617 -18.67 -8.65 -11.77
N VAL A 618 -19.13 -7.53 -11.19
CA VAL A 618 -19.73 -6.41 -11.94
C VAL A 618 -18.65 -5.61 -12.67
N LEU A 619 -17.48 -5.51 -12.06
CA LEU A 619 -16.31 -4.76 -12.55
C LEU A 619 -15.40 -5.61 -13.47
N ALA A 620 -15.26 -6.90 -13.18
CA ALA A 620 -14.31 -7.78 -13.84
C ALA A 620 -14.66 -8.05 -15.32
N GLY A 621 -13.65 -7.97 -16.19
CA GLY A 621 -13.79 -8.22 -17.63
C GLY A 621 -14.63 -7.17 -18.37
N ARG A 622 -14.71 -5.96 -17.84
CA ARG A 622 -15.37 -4.78 -18.44
C ARG A 622 -14.40 -3.61 -18.47
N TYR A 623 -14.65 -2.66 -19.37
CA TYR A 623 -13.95 -1.40 -19.42
C TYR A 623 -14.54 -0.46 -18.35
N ASN A 624 -13.78 -0.12 -17.32
CA ASN A 624 -14.26 0.65 -16.18
C ASN A 624 -13.83 2.12 -16.28
N ILE A 625 -14.81 3.00 -16.40
CA ILE A 625 -14.62 4.44 -16.37
C ILE A 625 -14.97 4.92 -14.96
N CYS A 626 -14.01 5.47 -14.22
CA CYS A 626 -14.28 6.02 -12.88
C CYS A 626 -14.51 7.53 -12.93
N ALA A 627 -15.69 7.99 -12.53
CA ALA A 627 -16.01 9.40 -12.35
C ALA A 627 -15.85 9.81 -10.87
N TRP A 628 -14.63 9.65 -10.34
CA TRP A 628 -14.35 9.88 -8.92
C TRP A 628 -14.35 11.36 -8.56
N GLN A 629 -15.20 11.74 -7.60
CA GLN A 629 -15.18 13.06 -6.99
C GLN A 629 -13.98 13.16 -6.03
N TRP A 630 -13.17 14.19 -6.21
CA TRP A 630 -11.99 14.41 -5.38
C TRP A 630 -11.78 15.91 -5.12
N GLU A 631 -11.14 16.23 -4.00
CA GLU A 631 -11.01 17.62 -3.55
C GLU A 631 -9.59 17.97 -3.07
N LEU A 632 -8.76 16.98 -2.77
CA LEU A 632 -7.37 17.20 -2.33
C LEU A 632 -6.42 17.28 -3.53
N PRO A 633 -5.33 18.07 -3.43
CA PRO A 633 -4.40 18.28 -4.54
C PRO A 633 -3.48 17.07 -4.79
N VAL A 634 -3.45 16.11 -3.87
CA VAL A 634 -2.58 14.92 -3.91
C VAL A 634 -3.41 13.69 -3.60
N TRP A 635 -3.19 12.62 -4.37
CA TRP A 635 -3.77 11.32 -4.11
C TRP A 635 -3.04 10.61 -2.95
N PRO A 636 -3.75 10.08 -1.94
CA PRO A 636 -3.11 9.41 -0.82
C PRO A 636 -2.32 8.17 -1.27
N LYS A 637 -1.04 8.05 -0.85
CA LYS A 637 -0.18 6.89 -1.20
C LYS A 637 -0.85 5.54 -0.91
N ARG A 638 -1.51 5.42 0.25
CA ARG A 638 -2.28 4.21 0.65
C ARG A 638 -3.43 3.84 -0.29
N TRP A 639 -3.94 4.78 -1.09
CA TRP A 639 -5.05 4.56 -2.02
C TRP A 639 -4.58 4.33 -3.45
N VAL A 640 -3.26 4.36 -3.72
CA VAL A 640 -2.70 4.04 -5.04
C VAL A 640 -3.19 2.68 -5.57
N PRO A 641 -3.32 1.61 -4.75
CA PRO A 641 -3.86 0.35 -5.25
C PRO A 641 -5.28 0.43 -5.84
N LEU A 642 -6.11 1.40 -5.43
CA LEU A 642 -7.45 1.61 -6.00
C LEU A 642 -7.39 2.03 -7.47
N LEU A 643 -6.29 2.66 -7.89
CA LEU A 643 -6.10 3.06 -9.29
C LEU A 643 -6.07 1.86 -10.22
N ASN A 644 -5.90 0.63 -9.74
CA ASN A 644 -6.05 -0.59 -10.55
C ASN A 644 -7.49 -0.86 -11.02
N ILE A 645 -8.50 -0.20 -10.46
CA ILE A 645 -9.92 -0.39 -10.80
C ILE A 645 -10.30 0.26 -12.14
N PRO A 646 -10.06 1.57 -12.37
CA PRO A 646 -10.40 2.21 -13.64
C PRO A 646 -9.51 1.71 -14.79
N ASP A 647 -10.05 1.64 -16.00
CA ASP A 647 -9.27 1.68 -17.24
C ASP A 647 -9.06 3.12 -17.70
N GLU A 648 -10.00 4.02 -17.40
CA GLU A 648 -9.85 5.48 -17.52
C GLU A 648 -10.60 6.24 -16.42
N ILE A 649 -10.27 7.52 -16.25
CA ILE A 649 -10.83 8.41 -15.24
C ILE A 649 -11.51 9.59 -15.94
N TRP A 650 -12.76 9.87 -15.54
CA TRP A 650 -13.52 11.05 -15.97
C TRP A 650 -13.55 12.07 -14.84
N ALA A 651 -12.75 13.11 -14.97
CA ALA A 651 -12.61 14.16 -13.98
C ALA A 651 -13.66 15.24 -14.19
N GLN A 652 -14.44 15.54 -13.14
CA GLN A 652 -15.54 16.51 -13.21
C GLN A 652 -15.06 17.98 -13.23
N SER A 653 -13.80 18.23 -12.88
CA SER A 653 -13.16 19.55 -12.90
C SER A 653 -11.74 19.44 -13.41
N ARG A 654 -11.19 20.55 -13.92
CA ARG A 654 -9.78 20.61 -14.34
C ARG A 654 -8.83 20.38 -13.17
N TYR A 655 -9.18 20.87 -11.98
CA TYR A 655 -8.43 20.62 -10.76
C TYR A 655 -8.27 19.12 -10.46
N VAL A 656 -9.37 18.36 -10.57
CA VAL A 656 -9.34 16.90 -10.37
C VAL A 656 -8.58 16.20 -11.50
N ALA A 657 -8.72 16.69 -12.74
CA ALA A 657 -8.00 16.15 -13.89
C ALA A 657 -6.48 16.30 -13.71
N ASP A 658 -6.02 17.49 -13.32
CA ASP A 658 -4.61 17.79 -13.10
C ASP A 658 -4.01 16.94 -11.96
N MET A 659 -4.78 16.71 -10.89
CA MET A 659 -4.36 15.85 -9.79
C MET A 659 -4.20 14.40 -10.24
N PHE A 660 -5.17 13.83 -10.96
CA PHE A 660 -5.08 12.45 -11.43
C PHE A 660 -4.01 12.27 -12.51
N ALA A 661 -3.84 13.23 -13.42
CA ALA A 661 -2.81 13.19 -14.46
C ALA A 661 -1.39 13.15 -13.88
N LYS A 662 -1.17 13.72 -12.70
CA LYS A 662 0.11 13.62 -11.95
C LYS A 662 0.26 12.34 -11.14
N THR A 663 -0.81 11.57 -10.99
CA THR A 663 -0.89 10.42 -10.09
C THR A 663 -0.88 9.08 -10.85
N THR A 664 -1.36 9.04 -12.09
CA THR A 664 -1.50 7.80 -12.87
C THR A 664 -1.33 8.01 -14.36
N ASP A 665 -0.81 7.01 -15.05
CA ASP A 665 -0.67 6.99 -16.53
C ASP A 665 -1.97 6.59 -17.26
N LYS A 666 -3.06 6.36 -16.52
CA LYS A 666 -4.37 6.04 -17.12
C LYS A 666 -4.93 7.26 -17.83
N PRO A 667 -5.73 7.08 -18.90
CA PRO A 667 -6.40 8.20 -19.55
C PRO A 667 -7.24 8.98 -18.53
N VAL A 668 -6.96 10.28 -18.40
CA VAL A 668 -7.74 11.21 -17.58
C VAL A 668 -8.42 12.21 -18.51
N THR A 669 -9.73 12.12 -18.61
CA THR A 669 -10.54 13.00 -19.45
C THR A 669 -11.27 14.01 -18.57
N TYR A 670 -11.12 15.30 -18.86
CA TYR A 670 -11.97 16.32 -18.25
C TYR A 670 -13.39 16.18 -18.81
N MET A 671 -14.31 15.69 -17.98
CA MET A 671 -15.69 15.38 -18.31
C MET A 671 -16.61 15.93 -17.21
N PRO A 672 -17.01 17.22 -17.27
CA PRO A 672 -17.89 17.81 -16.29
C PRO A 672 -19.28 17.17 -16.33
N LEU A 673 -19.97 17.17 -15.19
CA LEU A 673 -21.36 16.74 -15.12
C LEU A 673 -22.25 17.71 -15.88
N SER A 674 -23.22 17.17 -16.61
CA SER A 674 -24.24 18.01 -17.25
C SER A 674 -25.24 18.51 -16.22
N ILE A 675 -25.84 19.66 -16.48
CA ILE A 675 -27.00 20.12 -15.74
C ILE A 675 -28.16 20.20 -16.71
N ASP A 676 -29.31 19.67 -16.32
CA ASP A 676 -30.51 19.94 -17.09
C ASP A 676 -31.00 21.34 -16.81
N LYS A 677 -31.47 22.01 -17.86
CA LYS A 677 -32.23 23.24 -17.71
C LYS A 677 -33.62 22.85 -17.20
N PRO A 678 -33.96 23.12 -15.92
CA PRO A 678 -35.30 22.81 -15.44
C PRO A 678 -36.32 23.67 -16.18
N VAL A 679 -37.56 23.18 -16.29
CA VAL A 679 -38.68 24.03 -16.70
C VAL A 679 -38.82 25.11 -15.63
N PHE A 680 -38.55 26.36 -16.02
CA PHE A 680 -38.63 27.48 -15.10
C PHE A 680 -40.09 27.72 -14.72
N SER A 681 -40.43 27.36 -13.48
CA SER A 681 -41.69 27.74 -12.85
C SER A 681 -41.36 28.84 -11.84
N PRO A 682 -41.69 30.12 -12.12
CA PRO A 682 -41.34 31.22 -11.24
C PRO A 682 -42.02 31.04 -9.87
N ARG A 683 -41.22 30.97 -8.82
CA ARG A 683 -41.67 31.03 -7.42
C ARG A 683 -41.05 32.25 -6.77
N GLY A 684 -41.89 33.17 -6.29
CA GLY A 684 -41.45 34.36 -5.55
C GLY A 684 -40.96 34.02 -4.15
N LYS A 685 -40.37 35.00 -3.46
CA LYS A 685 -39.87 34.84 -2.08
C LYS A 685 -40.99 34.47 -1.11
N ALA A 686 -42.19 35.02 -1.29
CA ALA A 686 -43.38 34.67 -0.52
C ALA A 686 -43.69 33.16 -0.50
N PHE A 687 -43.43 32.42 -1.60
CA PHE A 687 -43.63 30.97 -1.65
C PHE A 687 -42.77 30.22 -0.60
N PHE A 688 -41.59 30.76 -0.29
CA PHE A 688 -40.65 30.19 0.66
C PHE A 688 -40.75 30.82 2.06
N GLY A 689 -41.76 31.66 2.31
CA GLY A 689 -41.90 32.40 3.57
C GLY A 689 -40.88 33.54 3.75
N ILE A 690 -40.27 34.01 2.67
CA ILE A 690 -39.27 35.08 2.69
C ILE A 690 -39.95 36.41 2.30
N PRO A 691 -39.75 37.52 3.03
CA PRO A 691 -40.31 38.82 2.65
C PRO A 691 -39.84 39.28 1.27
N ASP A 692 -40.77 39.76 0.44
CA ASP A 692 -40.46 40.12 -0.95
C ASP A 692 -39.44 41.26 -1.05
N ASN A 693 -39.49 42.21 -0.11
CA ASN A 693 -38.60 43.36 0.01
C ASN A 693 -37.22 43.03 0.59
N ALA A 694 -36.99 41.84 1.15
CA ALA A 694 -35.72 41.50 1.79
C ALA A 694 -34.65 41.07 0.78
N TYR A 695 -33.45 41.63 0.82
CA TYR A 695 -32.32 41.13 0.04
C TYR A 695 -31.84 39.80 0.63
N THR A 696 -31.86 38.72 -0.16
CA THR A 696 -31.68 37.35 0.35
C THR A 696 -30.37 36.73 -0.11
N PHE A 697 -29.57 36.28 0.84
CA PHE A 697 -28.41 35.42 0.64
C PHE A 697 -28.82 33.96 0.86
N LEU A 698 -28.24 33.03 0.09
CA LEU A 698 -28.53 31.61 0.21
C LEU A 698 -27.22 30.82 0.40
N SER A 699 -27.20 29.99 1.44
CA SER A 699 -26.17 28.97 1.64
C SER A 699 -26.85 27.60 1.65
N VAL A 700 -26.33 26.66 0.86
CA VAL A 700 -26.90 25.31 0.74
C VAL A 700 -25.81 24.29 1.02
N PHE A 701 -26.07 23.36 1.94
CA PHE A 701 -25.13 22.26 2.20
C PHE A 701 -25.83 21.02 2.79
N ASP A 702 -25.09 19.92 2.81
CA ASP A 702 -25.49 18.63 3.38
C ASP A 702 -24.61 18.31 4.59
N CYS A 703 -25.22 17.99 5.74
CA CYS A 703 -24.50 17.65 6.96
C CYS A 703 -23.74 16.31 6.88
N ASN A 704 -24.15 15.38 6.01
CA ASN A 704 -23.42 14.13 5.79
C ASN A 704 -22.10 14.33 5.02
N SER A 705 -21.86 15.54 4.52
CA SER A 705 -20.60 15.96 3.88
C SER A 705 -19.85 16.93 4.79
N TRP A 706 -19.07 16.42 5.75
CA TRP A 706 -18.16 17.17 6.65
C TRP A 706 -18.47 18.69 6.76
N ILE A 707 -19.34 19.08 7.70
CA ILE A 707 -19.84 20.47 7.85
C ILE A 707 -18.71 21.50 7.83
N LYS A 708 -17.59 21.22 8.52
CA LYS A 708 -16.39 22.08 8.56
C LYS A 708 -15.87 22.46 7.17
N ARG A 709 -15.89 21.53 6.23
CA ARG A 709 -15.43 21.73 4.85
C ARG A 709 -16.36 22.63 4.05
N LYS A 710 -17.67 22.53 4.28
CA LYS A 710 -18.67 23.40 3.65
C LYS A 710 -18.77 24.78 4.30
N ASN A 711 -18.29 24.90 5.53
CA ASN A 711 -18.15 26.13 6.30
C ASN A 711 -19.40 27.03 6.30
N PRO A 712 -20.59 26.52 6.66
CA PRO A 712 -21.80 27.36 6.76
C PRO A 712 -21.68 28.42 7.85
N MET A 713 -20.88 28.16 8.88
CA MET A 713 -20.57 29.12 9.95
C MET A 713 -19.87 30.36 9.39
N GLY A 714 -19.01 30.22 8.38
CA GLY A 714 -18.39 31.34 7.69
C GLY A 714 -19.42 32.27 7.05
N ALA A 715 -20.46 31.70 6.40
CA ALA A 715 -21.55 32.49 5.82
C ALA A 715 -22.36 33.22 6.90
N VAL A 716 -22.67 32.56 8.03
CA VAL A 716 -23.38 33.18 9.16
C VAL A 716 -22.57 34.31 9.77
N LYS A 717 -21.28 34.09 10.06
CA LYS A 717 -20.37 35.10 10.61
C LYS A 717 -20.24 36.29 9.67
N ALA A 718 -20.01 36.06 8.38
CA ALA A 718 -19.89 37.13 7.39
C ALA A 718 -21.19 37.95 7.27
N PHE A 719 -22.34 37.29 7.27
CA PHE A 719 -23.64 37.98 7.25
C PHE A 719 -23.84 38.83 8.51
N ALA A 720 -23.60 38.28 9.70
CA ALA A 720 -23.73 39.01 10.97
C ALA A 720 -22.74 40.18 11.09
N THR A 721 -21.54 40.06 10.52
CA THR A 721 -20.58 41.17 10.44
C THR A 721 -21.03 42.27 9.48
N ALA A 722 -21.63 41.91 8.35
CA ALA A 722 -22.08 42.87 7.35
C ALA A 722 -23.40 43.59 7.73
N PHE A 723 -24.27 42.94 8.50
CA PHE A 723 -25.60 43.42 8.81
C PHE A 723 -25.89 43.35 10.32
N PRO A 724 -25.97 44.50 11.02
CA PRO A 724 -26.31 44.53 12.44
C PRO A 724 -27.73 43.98 12.73
N PRO A 725 -27.98 43.49 13.96
CA PRO A 725 -29.31 43.02 14.38
C PRO A 725 -30.41 44.07 14.20
N GLY A 726 -31.64 43.61 13.93
CA GLY A 726 -32.83 44.46 13.76
C GLY A 726 -33.15 44.89 12.32
N ARG A 727 -32.32 44.51 11.33
CA ARG A 727 -32.61 44.78 9.92
C ARG A 727 -33.56 43.74 9.30
N ALA A 728 -34.80 44.15 9.06
CA ALA A 728 -35.82 43.29 8.42
C ALA A 728 -35.69 43.18 6.89
N ASP A 729 -34.86 44.02 6.27
CA ASP A 729 -34.72 44.16 4.82
C ASP A 729 -33.58 43.30 4.22
N VAL A 730 -32.92 42.48 5.03
CA VAL A 730 -31.91 41.50 4.61
C VAL A 730 -32.16 40.14 5.26
N ARG A 731 -31.86 39.04 4.57
CA ARG A 731 -32.02 37.67 5.09
C ARG A 731 -30.89 36.76 4.62
N LEU A 732 -30.39 35.90 5.51
CA LEU A 732 -29.60 34.73 5.14
C LEU A 732 -30.46 33.48 5.28
N VAL A 733 -30.65 32.76 4.18
CA VAL A 733 -31.30 31.45 4.16
C VAL A 733 -30.22 30.38 4.16
N VAL A 734 -30.24 29.54 5.19
CA VAL A 734 -29.36 28.38 5.28
C VAL A 734 -30.19 27.13 5.04
N LYS A 735 -30.07 26.55 3.83
CA LYS A 735 -30.79 25.32 3.45
C LYS A 735 -29.91 24.11 3.73
N ILE A 736 -30.39 23.24 4.61
CA ILE A 736 -29.64 22.12 5.15
C ILE A 736 -30.40 20.82 4.87
N MET A 737 -29.67 19.72 4.66
CA MET A 737 -30.20 18.36 4.68
C MET A 737 -29.37 17.45 5.59
N ASN A 738 -29.94 16.31 5.98
CA ASN A 738 -29.33 15.33 6.89
C ASN A 738 -28.86 15.92 8.24
N SER A 739 -29.54 16.96 8.72
CA SER A 739 -29.22 17.63 9.98
C SER A 739 -29.76 16.84 11.17
N GLN A 740 -28.88 16.13 11.86
CA GLN A 740 -29.21 15.42 13.10
C GLN A 740 -28.80 16.25 14.32
N ALA A 741 -29.62 16.22 15.37
CA ALA A 741 -29.34 16.96 16.60
C ALA A 741 -28.05 16.50 17.30
N SER A 742 -27.59 15.27 17.03
CA SER A 742 -26.35 14.70 17.55
C SER A 742 -25.07 15.34 16.96
N ILE A 743 -25.15 16.10 15.87
CA ILE A 743 -23.97 16.67 15.20
C ILE A 743 -23.55 17.98 15.92
N PRO A 744 -22.38 18.04 16.58
CA PRO A 744 -21.97 19.20 17.37
C PRO A 744 -21.85 20.49 16.54
N GLU A 745 -21.28 20.42 15.34
CA GLU A 745 -21.14 21.59 14.46
C GLU A 745 -22.50 22.13 13.98
N TYR A 746 -23.51 21.27 13.88
CA TYR A 746 -24.87 21.70 13.57
C TYR A 746 -25.50 22.41 14.79
N GLN A 747 -25.27 21.92 16.01
CA GLN A 747 -25.70 22.60 17.23
C GLN A 747 -25.02 23.97 17.39
N GLU A 748 -23.73 24.07 17.09
CA GLU A 748 -23.01 25.34 17.10
C GLU A 748 -23.62 26.33 16.08
N LEU A 749 -23.94 25.85 14.87
CA LEU A 749 -24.62 26.65 13.86
C LEU A 749 -25.97 27.16 14.35
N LEU A 750 -26.79 26.29 14.96
CA LEU A 750 -28.08 26.68 15.53
C LEU A 750 -27.92 27.69 16.67
N ALA A 751 -26.97 27.48 17.58
CA ALA A 751 -26.69 28.38 18.69
C ALA A 751 -26.24 29.76 18.21
N GLN A 752 -25.47 29.83 17.12
CA GLN A 752 -25.06 31.10 16.55
C GLN A 752 -26.21 31.82 15.84
N VAL A 753 -27.04 31.09 15.08
CA VAL A 753 -28.21 31.67 14.41
C VAL A 753 -29.26 32.12 15.43
N ALA A 754 -29.41 31.43 16.56
CA ALA A 754 -30.33 31.80 17.64
C ALA A 754 -30.00 33.14 18.31
N LYS A 755 -28.80 33.71 18.09
CA LYS A 755 -28.44 35.06 18.58
C LYS A 755 -29.05 36.17 17.73
N ASP A 756 -29.51 35.86 16.52
CA ASP A 756 -30.28 36.76 15.66
C ASP A 756 -31.74 36.71 16.14
N SER A 757 -32.04 37.52 17.17
CA SER A 757 -33.36 37.62 17.80
C SER A 757 -34.14 38.83 17.28
#